data_AF-A0A1G7SIJ9-F1
#
_entry.id   AF-A0A1G7SIJ9-F1
#
_cell.length_a   1.000
_cell.length_b   1.000
_cell.length_c   1.000
_cell.angle_alpha   90.00
_cell.angle_beta   90.00
_cell.angle_gamma   90.00
#
_symmetry.space_group_name_H-M   'P 1'
#
loop_
_entity.id
_entity.type
_entity.pdbx_description
1 polymer ?
#
loop_
_entity_poly.entity_id
_entity_poly.type
_entity_poly.pdbx_seq_one_letter_code
_entity_poly.pdbx_strand_id
1 'polypeptide(L)'
;MTNSGTDSTQTLSDQRPPGNARQRGKTAFRRVNEWLHLWLGLASGIVVFVVCITGAIWVFNEEITYLLEPAIRAEIRNEPVLKPSRILSVTSREYPGAQASYAYYQQGAAIRVGVGSGSAHAGHDAASHVLFLNPYTGAVQGRETLAPGETGFFEWILLGHRYLWLPQEIGRPVVNYGTLVFVLLLVTGLIWWYPLKWTAGTRKKSFGIKWKAGWKRLNVDLHNVLGFYTFLVLLVLALTGVVFGLTWFSESLYRATSGGDAEPEWKRVHSDTLEQGRHYTYRQALDLVWAGMIAGNPSDGGFYYAFPDSTQAQSTISMRTYPAAGRFYDVARHTFDRHTLRRLDFYEVFDKSFEASSTGAKIRRMNYDMHIGTILGMPGKILAFLCSLIGASLPVTGFIVWYNRKGFGKKRKFLKYTSIILLTGILGSGPAFGQQNTPTALPDTNARDLRELTVTGKTETAQVKERVFAVDVVDLKAVAGRNLEINRLLDAMPGIRVRETGGMGSEFNYAIHGLSGKSVRFFVDGVPMEAYGTGYSIQNFPVNSLERIEVYKGVTPIELSGDALGGSINLVTRKDLGNFLDVSYSYGSFQTHKAELSGKWRHQNGLTFQLSSSYRFSENNYKVWGPTVEVADEFGKPIAGRKYRRFNDDFRAFNVKAEVGITGKPWADVLMLGLIGSDMEKGVQTGRTMAFVYGGVRYDEKLWSPSVRYSKKNPDGLSVDIYGVLNRMQAQTTDTSSRKYNWAQEVIAQVSGELNGIRAQKSAYRFKDRNSMLIANASYALGAHHKLAASYSWNRTHRTGSDPLATAEWTIPFREPQELDKYVAALSYQAVLWEERLTSVFFVKNFGYSARTNTYNYNGGQQKEIIPYFSENNRWGAGFGTKFQLNAASLIKLSFESTARMPDGVELLGNGNTILNAPGLKPEKSANVNAGIAQTFRDGENKWGYELSLFHRNTRDLIWLGEGDLYGTARYENIDKLRSAGGDVSVRYARKKWLEINAAVTYQDVRNRQRYTASGAKSIVYNDRMKNLPSMMGNGEVRFKYPAAFGGEGDLSFYLGTDYVKGFFLSWPSLGDPSTKKRIPTQFVQNTGLTYSFLQNSLNVSLECRNLFDRQVYDNYLLQKPGRFLSLNIRCFLHNQ
;
A
#
# COMPACT_ATOMS: atom_id res chain seq x y z
N MET A 1 -62.07 -15.52 -58.16
CA MET A 1 -62.19 -16.98 -57.97
C MET A 1 -62.00 -17.31 -56.50
N THR A 2 -63.06 -17.51 -55.73
CA THR A 2 -64.32 -16.73 -55.73
C THR A 2 -64.74 -16.69 -54.26
N ASN A 3 -64.26 -15.70 -53.51
CA ASN A 3 -64.86 -14.36 -53.31
C ASN A 3 -65.80 -14.36 -52.09
N SER A 4 -65.84 -13.23 -51.36
CA SER A 4 -66.97 -12.68 -50.56
C SER A 4 -67.98 -13.65 -49.90
N GLY A 5 -68.32 -13.58 -48.60
CA GLY A 5 -68.27 -12.45 -47.65
C GLY A 5 -69.68 -12.19 -47.07
N THR A 6 -69.79 -11.43 -45.96
CA THR A 6 -71.05 -10.83 -45.38
C THR A 6 -72.16 -11.79 -44.88
N ASP A 7 -72.96 -11.52 -43.83
CA ASP A 7 -72.89 -10.55 -42.72
C ASP A 7 -73.83 -10.94 -41.53
N SER A 8 -73.62 -10.32 -40.38
CA SER A 8 -74.64 -9.87 -39.40
C SER A 8 -75.41 -10.82 -38.44
N THR A 9 -75.65 -10.26 -37.23
CA THR A 9 -76.66 -10.59 -36.19
C THR A 9 -76.62 -11.93 -35.43
N GLN A 10 -76.24 -11.87 -34.14
CA GLN A 10 -77.19 -12.25 -33.08
C GLN A 10 -76.93 -11.56 -31.72
N THR A 11 -78.04 -11.34 -31.03
CA THR A 11 -78.36 -10.61 -29.80
C THR A 11 -77.55 -10.87 -28.52
N LEU A 12 -77.54 -9.85 -27.65
CA LEU A 12 -77.09 -9.89 -26.25
C LEU A 12 -77.98 -10.77 -25.34
N SER A 13 -77.38 -11.56 -24.44
CA SER A 13 -77.99 -11.85 -23.14
C SER A 13 -76.94 -12.11 -22.03
N ASP A 14 -77.22 -11.49 -20.89
CA ASP A 14 -76.43 -11.33 -19.66
C ASP A 14 -76.11 -12.64 -18.91
N GLN A 15 -74.85 -12.84 -18.50
CA GLN A 15 -74.47 -13.57 -17.27
C GLN A 15 -73.12 -13.07 -16.69
N ARG A 16 -73.12 -12.67 -15.41
CA ARG A 16 -71.93 -12.24 -14.65
C ARG A 16 -71.22 -13.41 -13.95
N PRO A 17 -69.87 -13.45 -13.94
CA PRO A 17 -69.07 -14.16 -12.92
C PRO A 17 -68.12 -13.17 -12.17
N PRO A 18 -67.41 -13.56 -11.08
CA PRO A 18 -67.82 -13.16 -9.73
C PRO A 18 -67.05 -11.97 -9.14
N GLY A 19 -67.58 -11.41 -8.06
CA GLY A 19 -67.17 -10.13 -7.49
C GLY A 19 -65.74 -10.05 -6.92
N ASN A 20 -65.19 -8.83 -6.97
CA ASN A 20 -63.92 -8.44 -6.38
C ASN A 20 -63.84 -8.77 -4.88
N ALA A 21 -63.10 -9.82 -4.53
CA ALA A 21 -62.58 -10.00 -3.17
C ALA A 21 -61.58 -8.87 -2.86
N ARG A 22 -62.07 -7.77 -2.25
CA ARG A 22 -61.25 -6.66 -1.74
C ARG A 22 -60.12 -7.21 -0.87
N GLN A 23 -58.89 -7.27 -1.40
CA GLN A 23 -57.72 -7.43 -0.57
C GLN A 23 -57.66 -6.22 0.38
N ARG A 24 -57.94 -6.44 1.68
CA ARG A 24 -57.81 -5.41 2.72
C ARG A 24 -56.42 -4.77 2.58
N GLY A 25 -56.39 -3.50 2.17
CA GLY A 25 -55.14 -2.75 2.06
C GLY A 25 -54.40 -2.73 3.39
N LYS A 26 -53.06 -2.72 3.36
CA LYS A 26 -52.24 -2.72 4.58
C LYS A 26 -52.71 -1.61 5.53
N THR A 27 -52.85 -1.94 6.82
CA THR A 27 -53.16 -0.98 7.87
C THR A 27 -52.15 0.17 7.88
N ALA A 28 -52.55 1.37 8.30
CA ALA A 28 -51.68 2.55 8.33
C ALA A 28 -50.37 2.25 9.10
N PHE A 29 -50.49 1.62 10.27
CA PHE A 29 -49.38 1.14 11.10
C PHE A 29 -48.34 0.31 10.31
N ARG A 30 -48.77 -0.68 9.52
CA ARG A 30 -47.83 -1.51 8.73
C ARG A 30 -47.14 -0.72 7.61
N ARG A 31 -47.77 0.32 7.04
CA ARG A 31 -47.13 1.18 6.04
C ARG A 31 -46.06 2.08 6.66
N VAL A 32 -46.35 2.65 7.83
CA VAL A 32 -45.39 3.47 8.59
C VAL A 32 -44.19 2.62 9.02
N ASN A 33 -44.42 1.41 9.54
CA ASN A 33 -43.33 0.48 9.88
C ASN A 33 -42.45 0.12 8.66
N GLU A 34 -43.06 -0.18 7.50
CA GLU A 34 -42.31 -0.46 6.26
C GLU A 34 -41.50 0.75 5.76
N TRP A 35 -42.03 1.97 5.92
CA TRP A 35 -41.32 3.21 5.58
C TRP A 35 -40.14 3.47 6.52
N LEU A 36 -40.37 3.41 7.84
CA LEU A 36 -39.35 3.60 8.86
C LEU A 36 -38.21 2.58 8.70
N HIS A 37 -38.54 1.30 8.63
CA HIS A 37 -37.54 0.23 8.52
C HIS A 37 -36.69 0.36 7.25
N LEU A 38 -37.29 0.79 6.14
CA LEU A 38 -36.55 1.03 4.90
C LEU A 38 -35.60 2.23 5.00
N TRP A 39 -36.12 3.41 5.35
CA TRP A 39 -35.34 4.65 5.25
C TRP A 39 -34.31 4.78 6.37
N LEU A 40 -34.65 4.36 7.59
CA LEU A 40 -33.68 4.26 8.68
C LEU A 40 -32.60 3.23 8.36
N GLY A 41 -32.95 2.09 7.75
CA GLY A 41 -31.99 1.05 7.36
C GLY A 41 -31.02 1.47 6.27
N LEU A 42 -31.48 2.30 5.31
CA LEU A 42 -30.60 2.90 4.31
C LEU A 42 -29.70 4.00 4.91
N ALA A 43 -30.21 4.78 5.87
CA ALA A 43 -29.45 5.87 6.49
C ALA A 43 -28.37 5.39 7.47
N SER A 44 -28.69 4.44 8.35
CA SER A 44 -27.74 3.93 9.36
C SER A 44 -26.95 2.70 8.93
N GLY A 45 -27.31 2.05 7.81
CA GLY A 45 -26.78 0.76 7.41
C GLY A 45 -25.26 0.67 7.30
N ILE A 46 -24.59 1.74 6.88
CA ILE A 46 -23.10 1.79 6.82
C ILE A 46 -22.47 1.88 8.22
N VAL A 47 -23.09 2.60 9.16
CA VAL A 47 -22.64 2.67 10.56
C VAL A 47 -22.80 1.31 11.21
N VAL A 48 -23.97 0.68 11.08
CA VAL A 48 -24.25 -0.67 11.59
C VAL A 48 -23.27 -1.70 11.03
N PHE A 49 -22.98 -1.65 9.71
CA PHE A 49 -21.99 -2.52 9.09
C PHE A 49 -20.61 -2.42 9.75
N VAL A 50 -20.07 -1.20 9.91
CA VAL A 50 -18.74 -0.99 10.51
C VAL A 50 -18.72 -1.39 11.99
N VAL A 51 -19.72 -0.98 12.76
CA VAL A 51 -19.84 -1.30 14.20
C VAL A 51 -19.93 -2.81 14.42
N CYS A 52 -20.74 -3.53 13.63
CA CYS A 52 -20.86 -4.98 13.72
C CYS A 52 -19.57 -5.73 13.32
N ILE A 53 -18.87 -5.32 12.26
CA ILE A 53 -17.59 -5.95 11.86
C ILE A 53 -16.50 -5.70 12.91
N THR A 54 -16.36 -4.46 13.38
CA THR A 54 -15.37 -4.12 14.42
C THR A 54 -15.68 -4.80 15.76
N GLY A 55 -16.97 -4.90 16.12
CA GLY A 55 -17.41 -5.65 17.31
C GLY A 55 -17.08 -7.14 17.22
N ALA A 56 -17.34 -7.78 16.08
CA ALA A 56 -16.97 -9.17 15.86
C ALA A 56 -15.46 -9.42 16.04
N ILE A 57 -14.61 -8.50 15.57
CA ILE A 57 -13.15 -8.59 15.77
C ILE A 57 -12.77 -8.38 17.24
N TRP A 58 -13.38 -7.39 17.92
CA TRP A 58 -13.07 -7.05 19.30
C TRP A 58 -13.43 -8.14 20.32
N VAL A 59 -14.48 -8.93 20.07
CA VAL A 59 -14.92 -10.00 20.97
C VAL A 59 -13.78 -10.97 21.36
N PHE A 60 -12.84 -11.26 20.44
CA PHE A 60 -11.69 -12.15 20.72
C PHE A 60 -10.36 -11.41 20.96
N ASN A 61 -10.41 -10.14 21.39
CA ASN A 61 -9.22 -9.33 21.65
C ASN A 61 -8.23 -10.05 22.60
N GLU A 62 -8.71 -10.53 23.75
CA GLU A 62 -7.87 -11.17 24.77
C GLU A 62 -7.21 -12.46 24.23
N GLU A 63 -7.99 -13.34 23.60
CA GLU A 63 -7.49 -14.60 23.06
C GLU A 63 -6.50 -14.40 21.92
N ILE A 64 -6.80 -13.49 20.98
CA ILE A 64 -5.92 -13.20 19.84
C ILE A 64 -4.63 -12.52 20.33
N THR A 65 -4.72 -11.57 21.27
CA THR A 65 -3.55 -10.91 21.86
C THR A 65 -2.67 -11.93 22.59
N TYR A 66 -3.25 -12.81 23.42
CA TYR A 66 -2.53 -13.89 24.09
C TYR A 66 -1.88 -14.89 23.11
N LEU A 67 -2.53 -15.17 21.96
CA LEU A 67 -1.99 -16.03 20.90
C LEU A 67 -0.86 -15.37 20.08
N LEU A 68 -0.89 -14.04 19.89
CA LEU A 68 0.07 -13.33 19.05
C LEU A 68 1.26 -12.74 19.83
N GLU A 69 1.14 -12.54 21.15
CA GLU A 69 2.16 -11.89 21.98
C GLU A 69 2.73 -12.83 23.06
N PRO A 70 3.85 -13.54 22.78
CA PRO A 70 4.48 -14.43 23.75
C PRO A 70 4.92 -13.75 25.06
N ALA A 71 5.20 -12.44 25.03
CA ALA A 71 5.61 -11.65 26.19
C ALA A 71 4.50 -11.51 27.25
N ILE A 72 3.24 -11.72 26.88
CA ILE A 72 2.08 -11.65 27.78
C ILE A 72 1.90 -12.97 28.55
N ARG A 73 2.56 -14.08 28.17
CA ARG A 73 2.31 -15.40 28.78
C ARG A 73 3.10 -15.62 30.06
N ALA A 74 2.46 -16.17 31.08
CA ALA A 74 3.13 -16.64 32.30
C ALA A 74 2.62 -18.02 32.71
N GLU A 75 3.51 -18.89 33.18
CA GLU A 75 3.12 -20.15 33.82
C GLU A 75 2.35 -19.84 35.11
N ILE A 76 1.22 -20.53 35.35
CA ILE A 76 0.50 -20.41 36.63
C ILE A 76 1.30 -21.16 37.70
N ARG A 77 1.64 -20.47 38.80
CA ARG A 77 2.35 -21.03 39.96
C ARG A 77 1.59 -20.71 41.24
N ASN A 78 1.64 -21.63 42.20
CA ASN A 78 1.06 -21.45 43.54
C ASN A 78 2.02 -20.67 44.45
N GLU A 79 2.42 -19.48 44.00
CA GLU A 79 3.34 -18.56 44.67
C GLU A 79 2.68 -17.17 44.78
N PRO A 80 2.99 -16.35 45.80
CA PRO A 80 2.49 -14.98 45.87
C PRO A 80 3.02 -14.13 44.70
N VAL A 81 2.13 -13.39 44.03
CA VAL A 81 2.52 -12.47 42.96
C VAL A 81 3.22 -11.21 43.52
N LEU A 82 4.00 -10.51 42.69
CA LEU A 82 4.82 -9.37 43.08
C LEU A 82 4.04 -8.25 43.78
N LYS A 83 4.57 -7.81 44.93
CA LYS A 83 4.10 -6.62 45.64
C LYS A 83 4.36 -5.33 44.84
N PRO A 84 3.49 -4.30 44.97
CA PRO A 84 3.65 -3.00 44.29
C PRO A 84 5.03 -2.36 44.44
N SER A 85 5.64 -2.41 45.63
CA SER A 85 6.98 -1.84 45.86
C SER A 85 8.08 -2.49 45.00
N ARG A 86 7.95 -3.81 44.73
CA ARG A 86 8.86 -4.57 43.86
C ARG A 86 8.61 -4.24 42.39
N ILE A 87 7.35 -4.12 41.97
CA ILE A 87 6.99 -3.64 40.63
C ILE A 87 7.60 -2.25 40.37
N LEU A 88 7.48 -1.35 41.34
CA LEU A 88 8.12 -0.03 41.28
C LEU A 88 9.65 -0.11 41.23
N SER A 89 10.29 -1.00 42.00
CA SER A 89 11.75 -1.16 41.94
C SER A 89 12.26 -1.64 40.57
N VAL A 90 11.53 -2.55 39.92
CA VAL A 90 11.86 -2.98 38.56
C VAL A 90 11.61 -1.83 37.59
N THR A 91 10.46 -1.17 37.68
CA THR A 91 10.12 -0.04 36.79
C THR A 91 11.15 1.09 36.88
N SER A 92 11.58 1.49 38.08
CA SER A 92 12.61 2.53 38.27
C SER A 92 13.98 2.13 37.73
N ARG A 93 14.30 0.83 37.66
CA ARG A 93 15.55 0.31 37.09
C ARG A 93 15.49 0.28 35.55
N GLU A 94 14.36 -0.12 34.99
CA GLU A 94 14.18 -0.22 33.54
C GLU A 94 13.93 1.15 32.88
N TYR A 95 13.28 2.07 33.59
CA TYR A 95 13.02 3.45 33.15
C TYR A 95 13.33 4.47 34.27
N PRO A 96 14.62 4.82 34.46
CA PRO A 96 15.01 5.86 35.42
C PRO A 96 14.30 7.19 35.18
N GLY A 97 13.74 7.78 36.24
CA GLY A 97 13.02 9.05 36.17
C GLY A 97 11.56 8.98 35.69
N ALA A 98 11.09 7.82 35.21
CA ALA A 98 9.68 7.62 34.88
C ALA A 98 8.89 6.98 36.04
N GLN A 99 7.59 7.27 36.12
CA GLN A 99 6.70 6.67 37.11
C GLN A 99 5.87 5.53 36.50
N ALA A 100 5.60 4.49 37.30
CA ALA A 100 4.56 3.53 36.96
C ALA A 100 3.19 4.18 37.19
N SER A 101 2.28 4.10 36.22
CA SER A 101 0.91 4.62 36.33
C SER A 101 -0.08 3.53 36.78
N TYR A 102 0.11 2.30 36.33
CA TYR A 102 -0.68 1.14 36.76
C TYR A 102 0.11 -0.17 36.64
N ALA A 103 -0.33 -1.21 37.35
CA ALA A 103 0.01 -2.61 37.11
C ALA A 103 -1.28 -3.42 36.94
N TYR A 104 -1.38 -4.19 35.85
CA TYR A 104 -2.51 -5.05 35.54
C TYR A 104 -2.05 -6.50 35.39
N TYR A 105 -2.81 -7.43 35.96
CA TYR A 105 -2.53 -8.86 35.94
C TYR A 105 -3.83 -9.64 35.82
N GLN A 106 -3.81 -10.68 34.99
CA GLN A 106 -4.79 -11.77 35.00
C GLN A 106 -4.02 -13.08 35.17
N GLN A 107 -4.64 -14.10 35.78
CA GLN A 107 -4.00 -15.38 35.98
C GLN A 107 -3.56 -16.02 34.64
N GLY A 108 -2.32 -16.53 34.59
CA GLY A 108 -1.68 -17.03 33.37
C GLY A 108 -1.06 -15.95 32.47
N ALA A 109 -1.12 -14.68 32.85
CA ALA A 109 -0.49 -13.58 32.12
C ALA A 109 0.68 -12.92 32.88
N ALA A 110 1.55 -12.23 32.15
CA ALA A 110 2.55 -11.32 32.70
C ALA A 110 1.87 -10.08 33.32
N ILE A 111 2.47 -9.50 34.36
CA ILE A 111 2.02 -8.21 34.91
C ILE A 111 2.36 -7.12 33.89
N ARG A 112 1.33 -6.51 33.32
CA ARG A 112 1.41 -5.37 32.40
C ARG A 112 1.50 -4.06 33.21
N VAL A 113 2.67 -3.43 33.23
CA VAL A 113 2.92 -2.18 33.95
C VAL A 113 2.97 -1.03 32.96
N GLY A 114 2.05 -0.06 33.08
CA GLY A 114 2.11 1.18 32.32
C GLY A 114 3.08 2.17 32.95
N VAL A 115 3.91 2.81 32.14
CA VAL A 115 4.97 3.75 32.57
C VAL A 115 4.84 5.05 31.78
N GLY A 116 4.75 6.19 32.47
CA GLY A 116 4.50 7.50 31.85
C GLY A 116 4.33 8.63 32.86
N SER A 117 4.00 9.83 32.37
CA SER A 117 3.82 11.06 33.17
C SER A 117 2.36 11.39 33.51
N GLY A 118 1.42 10.48 33.22
CA GLY A 118 -0.01 10.69 33.38
C GLY A 118 -0.61 10.15 34.68
N SER A 119 -1.61 10.87 35.20
CA SER A 119 -2.43 10.45 36.36
C SER A 119 -3.18 9.14 36.10
N ALA A 120 -3.29 8.31 37.15
CA ALA A 120 -3.97 7.01 37.18
C ALA A 120 -5.42 6.98 36.65
N HIS A 121 -6.06 8.14 36.45
CA HIS A 121 -7.41 8.25 35.90
C HIS A 121 -7.47 8.22 34.35
N ALA A 122 -6.33 8.30 33.66
CA ALA A 122 -6.27 8.42 32.19
C ALA A 122 -6.30 7.08 31.41
N GLY A 123 -6.44 5.94 32.08
CA GLY A 123 -6.54 4.63 31.43
C GLY A 123 -5.22 4.15 30.77
N HIS A 124 -5.34 3.27 29.77
CA HIS A 124 -4.18 2.77 29.01
C HIS A 124 -3.51 3.85 28.14
N ASP A 125 -4.23 4.93 27.85
CA ASP A 125 -3.91 5.90 26.79
C ASP A 125 -2.81 6.92 27.19
N ALA A 126 -2.36 6.90 28.46
CA ALA A 126 -1.40 7.86 29.01
C ALA A 126 0.00 7.29 29.34
N ALA A 127 0.22 5.99 29.12
CA ALA A 127 1.52 5.34 29.32
C ALA A 127 2.32 5.33 28.00
N SER A 128 3.50 5.97 27.98
CA SER A 128 4.38 5.97 26.80
C SER A 128 5.16 4.65 26.65
N HIS A 129 5.34 3.91 27.73
CA HIS A 129 5.96 2.58 27.74
C HIS A 129 5.13 1.59 28.53
N VAL A 130 5.26 0.32 28.17
CA VAL A 130 4.64 -0.81 28.88
C VAL A 130 5.71 -1.86 29.15
N LEU A 131 5.82 -2.29 30.40
CA LEU A 131 6.63 -3.45 30.81
C LEU A 131 5.73 -4.67 30.98
N PHE A 132 6.21 -5.83 30.56
CA PHE A 132 5.62 -7.12 30.89
C PHE A 132 6.57 -7.82 31.87
N LEU A 133 6.14 -7.99 33.12
CA LEU A 133 6.92 -8.60 34.19
C LEU A 133 6.39 -9.99 34.53
N ASN A 134 7.29 -10.94 34.76
CA ASN A 134 6.89 -12.23 35.29
C ASN A 134 6.27 -12.06 36.68
N PRO A 135 5.04 -12.57 36.92
CA PRO A 135 4.25 -12.24 38.10
C PRO A 135 4.84 -12.72 39.42
N TYR A 136 5.79 -13.65 39.41
CA TYR A 136 6.43 -14.19 40.61
C TYR A 136 7.87 -13.70 40.77
N THR A 137 8.67 -13.74 39.69
CA THR A 137 10.12 -13.44 39.76
C THR A 137 10.48 -11.98 39.54
N GLY A 138 9.63 -11.19 38.86
CA GLY A 138 9.98 -9.83 38.43
C GLY A 138 10.99 -9.75 37.28
N ALA A 139 11.29 -10.87 36.63
CA ALA A 139 12.02 -10.87 35.36
C ALA A 139 11.21 -10.14 34.28
N VAL A 140 11.85 -9.27 33.49
CA VAL A 140 11.20 -8.55 32.39
C VAL A 140 11.04 -9.48 31.19
N GLN A 141 9.80 -9.88 30.89
CA GLN A 141 9.45 -10.75 29.77
C GLN A 141 9.30 -10.00 28.45
N GLY A 142 8.95 -8.70 28.51
CA GLY A 142 8.77 -7.87 27.34
C GLY A 142 8.79 -6.38 27.66
N ARG A 143 9.08 -5.57 26.65
CA ARG A 143 9.04 -4.11 26.69
C ARG A 143 8.35 -3.62 25.43
N GLU A 144 7.28 -2.87 25.58
CA GLU A 144 6.57 -2.18 24.52
C GLU A 144 6.76 -0.68 24.69
N THR A 145 6.89 0.04 23.58
CA THR A 145 7.00 1.50 23.55
C THR A 145 6.19 1.97 22.37
N LEU A 146 5.12 2.69 22.68
CA LEU A 146 4.20 3.28 21.73
C LEU A 146 4.71 4.70 21.45
N ALA A 147 5.01 5.00 20.19
CA ALA A 147 5.31 6.37 19.81
C ALA A 147 4.05 7.25 19.99
N PRO A 148 4.18 8.56 20.27
CA PRO A 148 3.02 9.45 20.33
C PRO A 148 2.17 9.39 19.05
N GLY A 149 0.94 8.89 19.17
CA GLY A 149 0.03 8.66 18.04
C GLY A 149 0.09 7.27 17.37
N GLU A 150 0.88 6.34 17.91
CA GLU A 150 0.88 4.93 17.51
C GLU A 150 -0.19 4.15 18.32
N THR A 151 -1.29 3.78 17.66
CA THR A 151 -2.38 3.00 18.27
C THR A 151 -2.19 1.50 18.00
N GLY A 152 -2.39 0.64 19.01
CA GLY A 152 -2.38 -0.81 18.84
C GLY A 152 -3.46 -1.32 17.87
N PHE A 153 -3.33 -2.55 17.34
CA PHE A 153 -4.32 -3.09 16.39
C PHE A 153 -5.73 -3.14 16.97
N PHE A 154 -5.90 -3.73 18.16
CA PHE A 154 -7.21 -3.82 18.81
C PHE A 154 -7.74 -2.46 19.26
N GLU A 155 -6.86 -1.59 19.77
CA GLU A 155 -7.20 -0.21 20.09
C GLU A 155 -7.76 0.53 18.86
N TRP A 156 -7.11 0.39 17.70
CA TRP A 156 -7.62 0.92 16.44
C TRP A 156 -8.98 0.32 16.06
N ILE A 157 -9.20 -0.99 16.25
CA ILE A 157 -10.53 -1.61 16.07
C ILE A 157 -11.57 -0.97 17.01
N LEU A 158 -11.23 -0.71 18.26
CA LEU A 158 -12.12 -0.07 19.24
C LEU A 158 -12.46 1.39 18.88
N LEU A 159 -11.50 2.16 18.36
CA LEU A 159 -11.72 3.51 17.84
C LEU A 159 -12.69 3.49 16.63
N GLY A 160 -12.63 2.45 15.81
CA GLY A 160 -13.60 2.20 14.75
C GLY A 160 -14.98 1.86 15.29
N HIS A 161 -15.04 0.96 16.26
CA HIS A 161 -16.28 0.49 16.88
C HIS A 161 -17.02 1.61 17.63
N ARG A 162 -16.31 2.44 18.40
CA ARG A 162 -16.90 3.47 19.26
C ARG A 162 -17.06 4.83 18.59
N TYR A 163 -16.21 5.15 17.60
CA TYR A 163 -16.11 6.50 17.03
C TYR A 163 -16.01 6.53 15.48
N LEU A 164 -16.06 5.40 14.77
CA LEU A 164 -15.79 5.31 13.31
C LEU A 164 -14.45 5.94 12.89
N TRP A 165 -13.45 5.94 13.78
CA TRP A 165 -12.16 6.63 13.59
C TRP A 165 -12.26 8.16 13.38
N LEU A 166 -13.40 8.77 13.72
CA LEU A 166 -13.59 10.22 13.77
C LEU A 166 -13.16 10.79 15.14
N PRO A 167 -12.93 12.12 15.26
CA PRO A 167 -12.79 12.79 16.55
C PRO A 167 -13.92 12.42 17.50
N GLN A 168 -13.61 12.27 18.79
CA GLN A 168 -14.51 11.67 19.78
C GLN A 168 -15.85 12.41 19.89
N GLU A 169 -15.81 13.73 19.74
CA GLU A 169 -16.94 14.66 19.79
C GLU A 169 -17.96 14.42 18.66
N ILE A 170 -17.50 13.91 17.52
CA ILE A 170 -18.32 13.64 16.32
C ILE A 170 -18.65 12.15 16.24
N GLY A 171 -17.64 11.29 16.38
CA GLY A 171 -17.75 9.85 16.24
C GLY A 171 -18.66 9.23 17.30
N ARG A 172 -18.56 9.68 18.56
CA ARG A 172 -19.36 9.13 19.67
C ARG A 172 -20.87 9.37 19.45
N PRO A 173 -21.38 10.58 19.14
CA PRO A 173 -22.78 10.75 18.77
C PRO A 173 -23.20 9.89 17.57
N VAL A 174 -22.42 9.88 16.47
CA VAL A 174 -22.78 9.17 15.23
C VAL A 174 -22.96 7.66 15.47
N VAL A 175 -22.03 7.02 16.18
CA VAL A 175 -22.14 5.59 16.52
C VAL A 175 -23.34 5.34 17.42
N ASN A 176 -23.52 6.12 18.49
CA ASN A 176 -24.54 5.82 19.49
C ASN A 176 -25.96 6.07 18.99
N TYR A 177 -26.21 7.15 18.26
CA TYR A 177 -27.50 7.37 17.60
C TYR A 177 -27.71 6.41 16.43
N GLY A 178 -26.66 6.02 15.70
CA GLY A 178 -26.72 4.96 14.68
C GLY A 178 -27.14 3.60 15.27
N THR A 179 -26.59 3.22 16.42
CA THR A 179 -26.96 2.00 17.17
C THR A 179 -28.36 2.11 17.78
N LEU A 180 -28.78 3.28 18.26
CA LEU A 180 -30.17 3.48 18.70
C LEU A 180 -31.17 3.33 17.54
N VAL A 181 -30.84 3.84 16.35
CA VAL A 181 -31.61 3.57 15.13
C VAL A 181 -31.60 2.08 14.79
N PHE A 182 -30.49 1.36 15.01
CA PHE A 182 -30.43 -0.09 14.84
C PHE A 182 -31.34 -0.86 15.80
N VAL A 183 -31.46 -0.45 17.06
CA VAL A 183 -32.46 -0.99 18.01
C VAL A 183 -33.88 -0.84 17.45
N LEU A 184 -34.23 0.34 16.93
CA LEU A 184 -35.52 0.56 16.27
C LEU A 184 -35.70 -0.31 15.00
N LEU A 185 -34.63 -0.54 14.24
CA LEU A 185 -34.64 -1.42 13.07
C LEU A 185 -34.89 -2.89 13.45
N LEU A 186 -34.30 -3.39 14.53
CA LEU A 186 -34.54 -4.74 15.01
C LEU A 186 -36.02 -4.94 15.39
N VAL A 187 -36.61 -4.01 16.15
CA VAL A 187 -38.03 -4.06 16.54
C VAL A 187 -38.97 -3.95 15.34
N THR A 188 -38.77 -2.95 14.46
CA THR A 188 -39.59 -2.79 13.25
C THR A 188 -39.42 -3.93 12.25
N GLY A 189 -38.24 -4.57 12.23
CA GLY A 189 -37.94 -5.77 11.46
C GLY A 189 -38.71 -6.99 11.96
N LEU A 190 -38.77 -7.21 13.28
CA LEU A 190 -39.58 -8.27 13.87
C LEU A 190 -41.08 -8.09 13.59
N ILE A 191 -41.60 -6.86 13.71
CA ILE A 191 -42.99 -6.50 13.36
C ILE A 191 -43.28 -6.81 11.88
N TRP A 192 -42.31 -6.60 10.98
CA TRP A 192 -42.44 -6.90 9.56
C TRP A 192 -42.32 -8.39 9.23
N TRP A 193 -41.44 -9.12 9.93
CA TRP A 193 -41.26 -10.57 9.82
C TRP A 193 -42.53 -11.33 10.25
N TYR A 194 -43.28 -10.83 11.24
CA TYR A 194 -44.46 -11.51 11.77
C TYR A 194 -45.63 -11.57 10.74
N PRO A 195 -46.05 -12.77 10.30
CA PRO A 195 -47.10 -12.94 9.30
C PRO A 195 -48.50 -12.73 9.89
N LEU A 196 -49.41 -12.13 9.12
CA LEU A 196 -50.82 -11.93 9.54
C LEU A 196 -51.62 -13.23 9.71
N LYS A 197 -51.17 -14.33 9.09
CA LYS A 197 -51.74 -15.68 9.22
C LYS A 197 -50.61 -16.71 9.16
N TRP A 198 -50.57 -17.60 10.15
CA TRP A 198 -49.65 -18.74 10.18
C TRP A 198 -50.23 -19.92 9.40
N THR A 199 -49.59 -20.26 8.28
CA THR A 199 -49.90 -21.44 7.46
C THR A 199 -48.61 -22.25 7.26
N ALA A 200 -48.70 -23.51 6.83
CA ALA A 200 -47.51 -24.31 6.53
C ALA A 200 -46.56 -23.60 5.53
N GLY A 201 -47.13 -22.89 4.56
CA GLY A 201 -46.39 -22.10 3.58
C GLY A 201 -45.74 -20.82 4.12
N THR A 202 -46.32 -20.14 5.12
CA THR A 202 -45.67 -18.99 5.77
C THR A 202 -44.64 -19.43 6.79
N ARG A 203 -44.89 -20.47 7.60
CA ARG A 203 -43.90 -21.09 8.50
C ARG A 203 -42.61 -21.46 7.74
N LYS A 204 -42.71 -22.20 6.64
CA LYS A 204 -41.54 -22.59 5.81
C LYS A 204 -40.79 -21.41 5.19
N LYS A 205 -41.42 -20.24 5.04
CA LYS A 205 -40.79 -19.00 4.52
C LYS A 205 -40.20 -18.10 5.61
N SER A 206 -40.66 -18.21 6.85
CA SER A 206 -40.21 -17.37 7.97
C SER A 206 -38.97 -17.93 8.68
N PHE A 207 -38.79 -19.25 8.67
CA PHE A 207 -37.68 -19.94 9.35
C PHE A 207 -36.72 -20.68 8.40
N GLY A 208 -37.01 -20.79 7.10
CA GLY A 208 -36.26 -21.62 6.16
C GLY A 208 -35.62 -20.84 5.00
N ILE A 209 -34.29 -20.98 4.83
CA ILE A 209 -33.54 -20.38 3.72
C ILE A 209 -33.61 -21.28 2.48
N LYS A 210 -34.02 -20.72 1.32
CA LYS A 210 -34.03 -21.46 0.05
C LYS A 210 -32.72 -21.26 -0.73
N TRP A 211 -31.68 -22.01 -0.35
CA TRP A 211 -30.36 -21.97 -0.99
C TRP A 211 -30.36 -22.13 -2.52
N LYS A 212 -31.27 -22.95 -3.07
CA LYS A 212 -31.42 -23.18 -4.53
C LYS A 212 -32.33 -22.15 -5.24
N ALA A 213 -32.77 -21.08 -4.57
CA ALA A 213 -33.62 -20.05 -5.18
C ALA A 213 -32.80 -18.97 -5.90
N GLY A 214 -33.40 -18.31 -6.90
CA GLY A 214 -32.76 -17.22 -7.63
C GLY A 214 -32.36 -16.05 -6.71
N TRP A 215 -31.29 -15.34 -7.08
CA TRP A 215 -30.57 -14.34 -6.26
C TRP A 215 -31.45 -13.38 -5.45
N LYS A 216 -32.53 -12.86 -6.07
CA LYS A 216 -33.50 -11.96 -5.40
C LYS A 216 -34.20 -12.62 -4.22
N ARG A 217 -34.59 -13.89 -4.35
CA ARG A 217 -35.26 -14.63 -3.26
C ARG A 217 -34.27 -15.05 -2.19
N LEU A 218 -33.06 -15.48 -2.57
CA LEU A 218 -32.01 -15.84 -1.61
C LEU A 218 -31.66 -14.66 -0.68
N ASN A 219 -31.49 -13.45 -1.21
CA ASN A 219 -31.20 -12.27 -0.37
C ASN A 219 -32.35 -11.88 0.57
N VAL A 220 -33.62 -12.05 0.15
CA VAL A 220 -34.78 -11.88 1.04
C VAL A 220 -34.78 -12.93 2.15
N ASP A 221 -34.48 -14.19 1.81
CA ASP A 221 -34.44 -15.28 2.79
C ASP A 221 -33.27 -15.12 3.77
N LEU A 222 -32.09 -14.71 3.31
CA LEU A 222 -30.94 -14.38 4.17
C LEU A 222 -31.27 -13.23 5.14
N HIS A 223 -31.79 -12.10 4.63
CA HIS A 223 -32.14 -10.94 5.45
C HIS A 223 -33.18 -11.29 6.52
N ASN A 224 -34.28 -11.94 6.11
CA ASN A 224 -35.41 -12.19 7.00
C ASN A 224 -35.15 -13.33 8.00
N VAL A 225 -34.52 -14.42 7.57
CA VAL A 225 -34.35 -15.61 8.43
C VAL A 225 -33.17 -15.41 9.39
N LEU A 226 -32.02 -14.91 8.91
CA LEU A 226 -30.87 -14.66 9.78
C LEU A 226 -31.17 -13.53 10.77
N GLY A 227 -31.81 -12.44 10.30
CA GLY A 227 -32.22 -11.33 11.16
C GLY A 227 -33.22 -11.74 12.26
N PHE A 228 -34.08 -12.73 12.01
CA PHE A 228 -34.93 -13.31 13.04
C PHE A 228 -34.13 -14.14 14.06
N TYR A 229 -33.30 -15.08 13.60
CA TYR A 229 -32.55 -15.96 14.50
C TYR A 229 -31.56 -15.22 15.41
N THR A 230 -31.03 -14.08 14.96
CA THR A 230 -30.10 -13.26 15.75
C THR A 230 -30.76 -12.08 16.45
N PHE A 231 -32.08 -11.85 16.27
CA PHE A 231 -32.80 -10.68 16.78
C PHE A 231 -32.56 -10.43 18.28
N LEU A 232 -32.79 -11.43 19.15
CA LEU A 232 -32.66 -11.26 20.60
C LEU A 232 -31.23 -10.93 21.02
N VAL A 233 -30.24 -11.62 20.43
CA VAL A 233 -28.83 -11.37 20.73
C VAL A 233 -28.42 -9.99 20.24
N LEU A 234 -28.70 -9.64 18.98
CA LEU A 234 -28.40 -8.32 18.43
C LEU A 234 -29.09 -7.19 19.19
N LEU A 235 -30.30 -7.43 19.72
CA LEU A 235 -31.00 -6.46 20.55
C LEU A 235 -30.28 -6.24 21.88
N VAL A 236 -29.86 -7.30 22.58
CA VAL A 236 -29.06 -7.19 23.81
C VAL A 236 -27.72 -6.50 23.54
N LEU A 237 -27.00 -6.89 22.48
CA LEU A 237 -25.73 -6.25 22.09
C LEU A 237 -25.90 -4.76 21.77
N ALA A 238 -26.94 -4.40 21.03
CA ALA A 238 -27.20 -3.00 20.66
C ALA A 238 -27.63 -2.16 21.87
N LEU A 239 -28.55 -2.66 22.71
CA LEU A 239 -28.99 -1.96 23.93
C LEU A 239 -27.82 -1.73 24.90
N THR A 240 -27.03 -2.77 25.19
CA THR A 240 -25.84 -2.66 26.06
C THR A 240 -24.74 -1.76 25.47
N GLY A 241 -24.67 -1.65 24.14
CA GLY A 241 -23.77 -0.72 23.45
C GLY A 241 -24.16 0.75 23.68
N VAL A 242 -25.46 1.08 23.53
CA VAL A 242 -25.98 2.45 23.71
C VAL A 242 -25.74 2.98 25.13
N VAL A 243 -25.71 2.10 26.14
CA VAL A 243 -25.42 2.43 27.56
C VAL A 243 -24.05 3.08 27.77
N PHE A 244 -23.03 2.77 26.96
CA PHE A 244 -21.72 3.44 27.02
C PHE A 244 -21.73 4.86 26.41
N GLY A 245 -22.76 5.18 25.65
CA GLY A 245 -22.84 6.32 24.77
C GLY A 245 -23.72 7.46 25.25
N LEU A 246 -24.95 7.13 25.65
CA LEU A 246 -26.02 8.09 25.94
C LEU A 246 -26.36 8.05 27.44
N THR A 247 -26.04 9.14 28.16
CA THR A 247 -26.26 9.26 29.61
C THR A 247 -27.74 9.11 29.98
N TRP A 248 -28.64 9.83 29.28
CA TRP A 248 -30.08 9.74 29.49
C TRP A 248 -30.62 8.30 29.37
N PHE A 249 -30.06 7.50 28.44
CA PHE A 249 -30.47 6.11 28.23
C PHE A 249 -29.94 5.22 29.35
N SER A 250 -28.68 5.41 29.73
CA SER A 250 -28.03 4.75 30.86
C SER A 250 -28.80 4.97 32.16
N GLU A 251 -29.09 6.22 32.50
CA GLU A 251 -29.83 6.63 33.71
C GLU A 251 -31.26 6.10 33.71
N SER A 252 -31.95 6.16 32.56
CA SER A 252 -33.30 5.60 32.41
C SER A 252 -33.33 4.09 32.60
N LEU A 253 -32.34 3.37 32.05
CA LEU A 253 -32.21 1.93 32.23
C LEU A 253 -31.86 1.58 33.69
N TYR A 254 -31.00 2.38 34.34
CA TYR A 254 -30.70 2.19 35.76
C TYR A 254 -31.97 2.36 36.61
N ARG A 255 -32.69 3.49 36.48
CA ARG A 255 -33.97 3.74 37.19
C ARG A 255 -35.00 2.64 36.96
N ALA A 256 -35.14 2.15 35.73
CA ALA A 256 -36.08 1.08 35.40
C ALA A 256 -35.67 -0.28 36.01
N THR A 257 -34.38 -0.52 36.24
CA THR A 257 -33.86 -1.80 36.79
C THR A 257 -33.55 -1.76 38.28
N SER A 258 -33.48 -0.58 38.89
CA SER A 258 -33.43 -0.36 40.34
C SER A 258 -34.82 -0.33 40.98
N GLY A 259 -35.88 -0.06 40.21
CA GLY A 259 -37.25 0.11 40.72
C GLY A 259 -37.64 1.57 40.99
N GLY A 260 -36.80 2.53 40.59
CA GLY A 260 -37.07 3.98 40.70
C GLY A 260 -35.83 4.80 41.07
N ASP A 261 -34.86 4.19 41.76
CA ASP A 261 -33.67 4.87 42.27
C ASP A 261 -32.80 5.47 41.16
N ALA A 262 -32.31 6.68 41.38
CA ALA A 262 -31.30 7.29 40.55
C ALA A 262 -29.97 6.51 40.60
N GLU A 263 -29.18 6.58 39.53
CA GLU A 263 -27.83 6.03 39.53
C GLU A 263 -26.96 6.83 40.53
N PRO A 264 -26.25 6.19 41.48
CA PRO A 264 -25.40 6.89 42.44
C PRO A 264 -24.36 7.77 41.74
N GLU A 265 -24.19 9.01 42.20
CA GLU A 265 -23.23 9.93 41.59
C GLU A 265 -21.77 9.48 41.82
N TRP A 266 -20.93 9.82 40.83
CA TRP A 266 -19.50 9.65 40.91
C TRP A 266 -18.88 10.72 41.82
N LYS A 267 -18.20 10.30 42.90
CA LYS A 267 -17.57 11.21 43.85
C LYS A 267 -16.09 11.39 43.53
N ARG A 268 -15.67 12.65 43.38
CA ARG A 268 -14.25 13.00 43.27
C ARG A 268 -13.62 12.95 44.67
N VAL A 269 -12.78 11.95 44.92
CA VAL A 269 -12.07 11.78 46.20
C VAL A 269 -10.58 12.09 46.06
N HIS A 270 -9.99 12.60 47.14
CA HIS A 270 -8.59 13.02 47.23
C HIS A 270 -7.98 12.49 48.52
N SER A 271 -6.65 12.30 48.54
CA SER A 271 -5.93 11.97 49.78
C SER A 271 -5.67 13.23 50.60
N ASP A 272 -5.81 13.14 51.92
CA ASP A 272 -5.59 14.24 52.85
C ASP A 272 -4.11 14.60 52.92
N THR A 273 -3.76 15.76 52.34
CA THR A 273 -2.39 16.25 52.33
C THR A 273 -1.89 16.75 53.68
N LEU A 274 -2.76 16.96 54.68
CA LEU A 274 -2.33 17.33 56.03
C LEU A 274 -1.63 16.17 56.75
N GLU A 275 -1.91 14.93 56.33
CA GLU A 275 -1.35 13.70 56.89
C GLU A 275 -0.08 13.23 56.17
N GLN A 276 0.43 14.01 55.21
CA GLN A 276 1.60 13.65 54.40
C GLN A 276 2.84 13.40 55.28
N GLY A 277 3.38 12.18 55.18
CA GLY A 277 4.60 11.77 55.88
C GLY A 277 4.43 11.45 57.37
N ARG A 278 3.20 11.48 57.91
CA ARG A 278 2.94 11.21 59.34
C ARG A 278 2.91 9.73 59.72
N HIS A 279 2.34 8.87 58.86
CA HIS A 279 2.09 7.46 59.18
C HIS A 279 2.95 6.48 58.38
N TYR A 280 2.99 6.63 57.06
CA TYR A 280 3.62 5.66 56.16
C TYR A 280 4.45 6.36 55.07
N THR A 281 5.58 5.75 54.68
CA THR A 281 6.24 6.15 53.43
C THR A 281 5.44 5.69 52.22
N TYR A 282 5.61 6.36 51.08
CA TYR A 282 4.93 6.05 49.82
C TYR A 282 4.98 4.56 49.44
N ARG A 283 6.14 3.89 49.58
CA ARG A 283 6.28 2.45 49.26
C ARG A 283 5.61 1.54 50.29
N GLN A 284 5.64 1.89 51.57
CA GLN A 284 4.95 1.13 52.63
C GLN A 284 3.44 1.20 52.46
N ALA A 285 2.89 2.38 52.17
CA ALA A 285 1.46 2.57 51.94
C ALA A 285 0.91 1.64 50.84
N LEU A 286 1.64 1.53 49.72
CA LEU A 286 1.24 0.68 48.59
C LEU A 286 1.23 -0.81 48.97
N ASP A 287 2.27 -1.28 49.64
CA ASP A 287 2.42 -2.67 50.05
C ASP A 287 1.46 -3.07 51.19
N LEU A 288 1.09 -2.14 52.06
CA LEU A 288 0.09 -2.35 53.12
C LEU A 288 -1.33 -2.46 52.56
N VAL A 289 -1.71 -1.57 51.63
CA VAL A 289 -2.99 -1.69 50.89
C VAL A 289 -3.04 -3.01 50.13
N TRP A 290 -1.96 -3.37 49.45
CA TRP A 290 -1.83 -4.64 48.75
C TRP A 290 -1.99 -5.85 49.69
N ALA A 291 -1.29 -5.86 50.83
CA ALA A 291 -1.37 -6.95 51.79
C ALA A 291 -2.78 -7.10 52.37
N GLY A 292 -3.43 -6.00 52.77
CA GLY A 292 -4.80 -6.02 53.27
C GLY A 292 -5.83 -6.51 52.24
N MET A 293 -5.67 -6.13 50.97
CA MET A 293 -6.56 -6.55 49.89
C MET A 293 -6.39 -8.01 49.47
N ILE A 294 -5.14 -8.48 49.35
CA ILE A 294 -4.84 -9.85 48.91
C ILE A 294 -5.04 -10.88 50.04
N ALA A 295 -4.83 -10.50 51.31
CA ALA A 295 -5.13 -11.39 52.44
C ALA A 295 -6.63 -11.61 52.66
N GLY A 296 -7.48 -10.65 52.26
CA GLY A 296 -8.94 -10.75 52.37
C GLY A 296 -9.65 -11.33 51.14
N ASN A 297 -9.00 -11.36 49.98
CA ASN A 297 -9.49 -12.00 48.75
C ASN A 297 -8.29 -12.55 47.96
N PRO A 298 -8.11 -13.87 47.86
CA PRO A 298 -7.16 -14.46 46.91
C PRO A 298 -7.57 -14.02 45.51
N SER A 299 -6.70 -13.28 44.81
CA SER A 299 -7.00 -12.75 43.49
C SER A 299 -6.79 -13.81 42.41
N ASP A 300 -7.56 -14.91 42.49
CA ASP A 300 -7.42 -16.07 41.60
C ASP A 300 -7.67 -15.70 40.13
N GLY A 301 -8.47 -14.66 39.86
CA GLY A 301 -8.65 -14.10 38.52
C GLY A 301 -7.63 -13.04 38.11
N GLY A 302 -7.19 -12.19 39.05
CA GLY A 302 -6.19 -11.14 38.82
C GLY A 302 -6.45 -9.80 39.54
N PHE A 303 -5.71 -8.75 39.17
CA PHE A 303 -5.84 -7.41 39.74
C PHE A 303 -5.55 -6.27 38.76
N TYR A 304 -6.07 -5.07 39.05
CA TYR A 304 -5.62 -3.80 38.49
C TYR A 304 -5.23 -2.87 39.64
N TYR A 305 -3.96 -2.52 39.75
CA TYR A 305 -3.43 -1.62 40.76
C TYR A 305 -3.02 -0.30 40.12
N ALA A 306 -3.72 0.77 40.45
CA ALA A 306 -3.45 2.12 39.97
C ALA A 306 -2.49 2.81 40.94
N PHE A 307 -1.30 3.18 40.47
CA PHE A 307 -0.30 3.85 41.30
C PHE A 307 -0.65 5.33 41.45
N PRO A 308 -0.69 5.89 42.68
CA PRO A 308 -0.78 7.33 42.88
C PRO A 308 0.39 8.06 42.21
N ASP A 309 0.17 9.25 41.66
CA ASP A 309 1.28 10.10 41.19
C ASP A 309 2.09 10.57 42.40
N SER A 310 3.34 10.12 42.51
CA SER A 310 4.19 10.44 43.66
C SER A 310 4.40 11.95 43.84
N THR A 311 4.36 12.73 42.74
CA THR A 311 4.52 14.19 42.75
C THR A 311 3.27 14.94 43.23
N GLN A 312 2.08 14.33 43.14
CA GLN A 312 0.82 14.95 43.55
C GLN A 312 0.34 14.41 44.89
N ALA A 313 0.59 15.13 45.99
CA ALA A 313 0.24 14.69 47.34
C ALA A 313 -1.25 14.32 47.53
N GLN A 314 -2.16 14.90 46.72
CA GLN A 314 -3.60 14.68 46.70
C GLN A 314 -4.03 13.33 46.06
N SER A 315 -3.10 12.58 45.44
CA SER A 315 -3.41 11.38 44.64
C SER A 315 -3.76 10.16 45.49
N THR A 316 -4.82 9.43 45.14
CA THR A 316 -5.30 8.25 45.88
C THR A 316 -4.73 6.93 45.34
N ILE A 317 -4.57 5.93 46.21
CA ILE A 317 -4.32 4.54 45.80
C ILE A 317 -5.65 3.94 45.33
N SER A 318 -5.70 3.27 44.18
CA SER A 318 -6.92 2.55 43.75
C SER A 318 -6.58 1.15 43.25
N MET A 319 -7.26 0.15 43.80
CA MET A 319 -7.08 -1.26 43.47
C MET A 319 -8.41 -1.86 43.04
N ARG A 320 -8.35 -2.74 42.03
CA ARG A 320 -9.46 -3.59 41.60
C ARG A 320 -9.02 -5.03 41.70
N THR A 321 -9.85 -5.88 42.28
CA THR A 321 -9.65 -7.34 42.32
C THR A 321 -10.63 -8.02 41.37
N TYR A 322 -10.15 -9.02 40.64
CA TYR A 322 -10.96 -9.84 39.72
C TYR A 322 -11.07 -11.25 40.32
N PRO A 323 -12.27 -11.68 40.76
CA PRO A 323 -12.44 -13.01 41.35
C PRO A 323 -12.22 -14.16 40.35
N ALA A 324 -12.45 -13.93 39.06
CA ALA A 324 -12.17 -14.89 38.00
C ALA A 324 -11.55 -14.23 36.76
N ALA A 325 -10.66 -14.93 36.06
CA ALA A 325 -10.02 -14.41 34.85
C ALA A 325 -11.05 -14.26 33.71
N GLY A 326 -10.97 -13.17 32.94
CA GLY A 326 -11.90 -12.87 31.84
C GLY A 326 -13.35 -12.53 32.25
N ARG A 327 -13.61 -12.31 33.56
CA ARG A 327 -14.93 -11.92 34.10
C ARG A 327 -14.85 -10.55 34.76
N PHE A 328 -15.77 -9.64 34.42
CA PHE A 328 -15.66 -8.23 34.81
C PHE A 328 -16.76 -7.72 35.75
N TYR A 329 -17.98 -8.26 35.69
CA TYR A 329 -19.13 -7.77 36.47
C TYR A 329 -18.93 -7.83 38.00
N ASP A 330 -18.17 -8.80 38.49
CA ASP A 330 -17.91 -9.02 39.91
C ASP A 330 -16.65 -8.31 40.43
N VAL A 331 -16.01 -7.48 39.61
CA VAL A 331 -14.86 -6.66 40.01
C VAL A 331 -15.20 -5.81 41.25
N ALA A 332 -14.38 -5.93 42.29
CA ALA A 332 -14.50 -5.08 43.48
C ALA A 332 -13.53 -3.92 43.37
N ARG A 333 -14.01 -2.68 43.50
CA ARG A 333 -13.16 -1.48 43.48
C ARG A 333 -12.93 -0.97 44.90
N HIS A 334 -11.67 -0.66 45.18
CA HIS A 334 -11.25 -0.09 46.45
C HIS A 334 -10.38 1.12 46.17
N THR A 335 -10.67 2.23 46.84
CA THR A 335 -9.89 3.47 46.76
C THR A 335 -9.50 3.84 48.18
N PHE A 336 -8.24 4.25 48.36
CA PHE A 336 -7.65 4.52 49.67
C PHE A 336 -6.90 5.84 49.64
N ASP A 337 -6.95 6.52 50.77
CA ASP A 337 -6.06 7.62 51.10
C ASP A 337 -4.59 7.13 51.13
N ARG A 338 -3.69 7.82 50.42
CA ARG A 338 -2.30 7.37 50.27
C ARG A 338 -1.43 7.56 51.54
N HIS A 339 -1.88 8.37 52.50
CA HIS A 339 -1.09 8.75 53.68
C HIS A 339 -1.60 8.07 54.96
N THR A 340 -2.91 7.86 55.07
CA THR A 340 -3.59 7.26 56.24
C THR A 340 -4.10 5.84 56.00
N LEU A 341 -4.16 5.40 54.73
CA LEU A 341 -4.77 4.13 54.30
C LEU A 341 -6.28 3.99 54.59
N ARG A 342 -6.96 5.07 54.99
CA ARG A 342 -8.41 5.09 55.14
C ARG A 342 -9.08 4.83 53.78
N ARG A 343 -10.07 3.93 53.75
CA ARG A 343 -10.89 3.69 52.55
C ARG A 343 -11.73 4.93 52.23
N LEU A 344 -11.77 5.28 50.94
CA LEU A 344 -12.53 6.41 50.38
C LEU A 344 -13.63 5.87 49.46
N ASP A 345 -14.88 6.26 49.72
CA ASP A 345 -16.02 5.86 48.89
C ASP A 345 -16.13 6.77 47.65
N PHE A 346 -16.00 6.16 46.47
CA PHE A 346 -15.75 6.83 45.20
C PHE A 346 -16.94 6.69 44.24
N TYR A 347 -17.51 5.49 44.13
CA TYR A 347 -18.67 5.19 43.31
C TYR A 347 -19.34 3.91 43.83
N GLU A 348 -20.45 4.09 44.54
CA GLU A 348 -21.11 3.06 45.36
C GLU A 348 -21.44 1.76 44.60
N VAL A 349 -21.75 1.87 43.30
CA VAL A 349 -22.05 0.73 42.40
C VAL A 349 -20.90 -0.29 42.33
N PHE A 350 -19.65 0.16 42.44
CA PHE A 350 -18.45 -0.70 42.36
C PHE A 350 -17.68 -0.83 43.68
N ASP A 351 -17.98 0.00 44.68
CA ASP A 351 -17.35 -0.07 46.01
C ASP A 351 -17.96 -1.18 46.89
N LYS A 352 -19.16 -1.67 46.58
CA LYS A 352 -19.79 -2.83 47.23
C LYS A 352 -19.45 -4.13 46.48
N SER A 353 -19.47 -5.28 47.18
CA SER A 353 -19.34 -6.59 46.52
C SER A 353 -20.51 -6.81 45.55
N PHE A 354 -20.35 -7.73 44.59
CA PHE A 354 -21.42 -7.99 43.63
C PHE A 354 -22.68 -8.51 44.33
N GLU A 355 -22.53 -9.39 45.31
CA GLU A 355 -23.60 -9.99 46.10
C GLU A 355 -24.41 -8.93 46.86
N ALA A 356 -23.70 -7.99 47.50
CA ALA A 356 -24.26 -6.89 48.30
C ALA A 356 -24.80 -5.71 47.46
N SER A 357 -24.67 -5.75 46.13
CA SER A 357 -25.18 -4.72 45.23
C SER A 357 -26.69 -4.86 44.96
N SER A 358 -27.38 -3.75 44.73
CA SER A 358 -28.79 -3.73 44.31
C SER A 358 -28.98 -4.34 42.92
N THR A 359 -30.22 -4.70 42.54
CA THR A 359 -30.53 -5.30 41.23
C THR A 359 -30.11 -4.40 40.06
N GLY A 360 -30.39 -3.09 40.13
CA GLY A 360 -29.94 -2.11 39.14
C GLY A 360 -28.41 -2.02 39.05
N ALA A 361 -27.71 -2.01 40.19
CA ALA A 361 -26.25 -2.04 40.24
C ALA A 361 -25.67 -3.34 39.65
N LYS A 362 -26.27 -4.51 39.92
CA LYS A 362 -25.87 -5.79 39.32
C LYS A 362 -26.01 -5.78 37.80
N ILE A 363 -27.15 -5.33 37.27
CA ILE A 363 -27.39 -5.22 35.82
C ILE A 363 -26.43 -4.23 35.17
N ARG A 364 -26.20 -3.07 35.80
CA ARG A 364 -25.22 -2.05 35.38
C ARG A 364 -23.80 -2.63 35.26
N ARG A 365 -23.36 -3.42 36.24
CA ARG A 365 -22.05 -4.08 36.24
C ARG A 365 -21.93 -5.16 35.15
N MET A 366 -22.99 -5.93 34.90
CA MET A 366 -23.02 -6.95 33.84
C MET A 366 -23.06 -6.39 32.41
N ASN A 367 -23.24 -5.07 32.21
CA ASN A 367 -23.42 -4.48 30.88
C ASN A 367 -22.27 -4.78 29.91
N TYR A 368 -21.01 -4.74 30.38
CA TYR A 368 -19.86 -5.06 29.54
C TYR A 368 -19.82 -6.55 29.16
N ASP A 369 -19.97 -7.45 30.14
CA ASP A 369 -19.93 -8.89 29.90
C ASP A 369 -21.09 -9.39 29.01
N MET A 370 -22.26 -8.75 29.07
CA MET A 370 -23.36 -8.97 28.13
C MET A 370 -23.04 -8.45 26.72
N HIS A 371 -22.33 -7.32 26.60
CA HIS A 371 -22.01 -6.69 25.32
C HIS A 371 -20.92 -7.41 24.51
N ILE A 372 -19.97 -8.09 25.17
CA ILE A 372 -18.95 -8.90 24.48
C ILE A 372 -19.21 -10.42 24.55
N GLY A 373 -20.23 -10.84 25.30
CA GLY A 373 -20.63 -12.23 25.45
C GLY A 373 -19.84 -13.02 26.52
N THR A 374 -18.90 -12.41 27.24
CA THR A 374 -18.15 -13.07 28.33
C THR A 374 -19.04 -13.52 29.49
N ILE A 375 -20.26 -13.00 29.62
CA ILE A 375 -21.21 -13.44 30.67
C ILE A 375 -21.58 -14.93 30.58
N LEU A 376 -21.47 -15.55 29.39
CA LEU A 376 -21.61 -17.00 29.19
C LEU A 376 -20.27 -17.68 28.85
N GLY A 377 -19.15 -17.03 29.16
CA GLY A 377 -17.81 -17.47 28.78
C GLY A 377 -17.62 -17.60 27.26
N MET A 378 -16.74 -18.52 26.86
CA MET A 378 -16.38 -18.72 25.44
C MET A 378 -17.58 -19.02 24.51
N PRO A 379 -18.60 -19.83 24.89
CA PRO A 379 -19.82 -19.98 24.08
C PRO A 379 -20.56 -18.67 23.80
N GLY A 380 -20.62 -17.76 24.79
CA GLY A 380 -21.25 -16.45 24.63
C GLY A 380 -20.45 -15.53 23.70
N LYS A 381 -19.11 -15.54 23.79
CA LYS A 381 -18.22 -14.82 22.86
C LYS A 381 -18.42 -15.32 21.42
N ILE A 382 -18.44 -16.64 21.20
CA ILE A 382 -18.72 -17.23 19.88
C ILE A 382 -20.11 -16.81 19.36
N LEU A 383 -21.14 -16.81 20.21
CA LEU A 383 -22.48 -16.36 19.84
C LEU A 383 -22.51 -14.87 19.45
N ALA A 384 -21.86 -14.01 20.23
CA ALA A 384 -21.76 -12.58 19.95
C ALA A 384 -21.01 -12.30 18.64
N PHE A 385 -19.93 -13.02 18.36
CA PHE A 385 -19.18 -12.97 17.10
C PHE A 385 -20.06 -13.35 15.89
N LEU A 386 -20.71 -14.51 15.93
CA LEU A 386 -21.56 -14.98 14.83
C LEU A 386 -22.76 -14.06 14.60
N CYS A 387 -23.40 -13.59 15.68
CA CYS A 387 -24.51 -12.65 15.58
C CYS A 387 -24.06 -11.30 15.02
N SER A 388 -22.86 -10.81 15.38
CA SER A 388 -22.30 -9.57 14.85
C SER A 388 -21.96 -9.67 13.35
N LEU A 389 -21.38 -10.79 12.89
CA LEU A 389 -21.19 -11.03 11.44
C LEU A 389 -22.52 -11.06 10.69
N ILE A 390 -23.56 -11.69 11.26
CA ILE A 390 -24.92 -11.66 10.70
C ILE A 390 -25.46 -10.23 10.70
N GLY A 391 -25.30 -9.47 11.79
CA GLY A 391 -25.69 -8.06 11.89
C GLY A 391 -25.09 -7.19 10.79
N ALA A 392 -23.80 -7.37 10.50
CA ALA A 392 -23.15 -6.72 9.35
C ALA A 392 -23.74 -7.14 8.00
N SER A 393 -24.21 -8.38 7.85
CA SER A 393 -24.88 -8.84 6.62
C SER A 393 -26.27 -8.23 6.41
N LEU A 394 -26.94 -7.74 7.45
CA LEU A 394 -28.32 -7.23 7.35
C LEU A 394 -28.42 -5.93 6.52
N PRO A 395 -27.61 -4.88 6.73
CA PRO A 395 -27.58 -3.72 5.84
C PRO A 395 -27.31 -4.07 4.38
N VAL A 396 -26.36 -4.97 4.11
CA VAL A 396 -25.97 -5.38 2.74
C VAL A 396 -27.12 -6.10 2.05
N THR A 397 -27.70 -7.12 2.70
CA THR A 397 -28.84 -7.87 2.16
C THR A 397 -30.09 -6.99 2.02
N GLY A 398 -30.34 -6.09 2.98
CA GLY A 398 -31.45 -5.13 2.95
C GLY A 398 -31.34 -4.14 1.78
N PHE A 399 -30.15 -3.58 1.54
CA PHE A 399 -29.87 -2.75 0.37
C PHE A 399 -30.09 -3.51 -0.94
N ILE A 400 -29.61 -4.76 -1.05
CA ILE A 400 -29.84 -5.61 -2.22
C ILE A 400 -31.34 -5.88 -2.43
N VAL A 401 -32.12 -6.09 -1.37
CA VAL A 401 -33.58 -6.27 -1.46
C VAL A 401 -34.28 -4.98 -1.94
N TRP A 402 -33.89 -3.82 -1.46
CA TRP A 402 -34.41 -2.52 -1.92
C TRP A 402 -34.06 -2.25 -3.39
N TYR A 403 -32.79 -2.41 -3.78
CA TYR A 403 -32.31 -2.22 -5.15
C TYR A 403 -33.10 -3.09 -6.14
N ASN A 404 -33.33 -4.36 -5.78
CA ASN A 404 -34.10 -5.30 -6.59
C ASN A 404 -35.61 -4.98 -6.69
N ARG A 405 -36.18 -4.21 -5.73
CA ARG A 405 -37.58 -3.78 -5.74
C ARG A 405 -37.84 -2.55 -6.61
N LYS A 406 -36.89 -1.61 -6.70
CA LYS A 406 -37.03 -0.35 -7.47
C LYS A 406 -37.09 -0.54 -8.99
N GLY A 407 -36.79 -1.72 -9.51
CA GLY A 407 -37.02 -2.05 -10.93
C GLY A 407 -35.94 -1.56 -11.90
N PHE A 408 -34.77 -1.13 -11.41
CA PHE A 408 -33.55 -0.77 -12.18
C PHE A 408 -32.92 -1.92 -12.99
N GLY A 409 -33.70 -2.96 -13.32
CA GLY A 409 -33.32 -4.10 -14.14
C GLY A 409 -34.50 -4.67 -14.93
N LYS A 410 -35.58 -3.90 -15.15
CA LYS A 410 -36.57 -4.24 -16.18
C LYS A 410 -35.94 -3.95 -17.54
N LYS A 411 -35.62 -5.01 -18.31
CA LYS A 411 -35.44 -4.88 -19.76
C LYS A 411 -36.71 -4.21 -20.32
N ARG A 412 -36.62 -2.96 -20.76
CA ARG A 412 -37.68 -2.34 -21.57
C ARG A 412 -37.81 -3.20 -22.83
N LYS A 413 -39.00 -3.75 -23.09
CA LYS A 413 -39.29 -4.36 -24.39
C LYS A 413 -39.15 -3.25 -25.43
N PHE A 414 -38.16 -3.36 -26.32
CA PHE A 414 -38.11 -2.52 -27.51
C PHE A 414 -39.38 -2.76 -28.32
N LEU A 415 -40.13 -1.70 -28.64
CA LEU A 415 -41.22 -1.82 -29.60
C LEU A 415 -40.61 -2.07 -30.98
N LYS A 416 -41.11 -3.11 -31.66
CA LYS A 416 -41.02 -3.18 -33.12
C LYS A 416 -41.91 -2.08 -33.69
N TYR A 417 -41.34 -1.10 -34.35
CA TYR A 417 -41.97 -0.45 -35.50
C TYR A 417 -40.87 -0.10 -36.50
N THR A 418 -40.89 -0.80 -37.63
CA THR A 418 -40.12 -0.49 -38.82
C THR A 418 -41.13 -0.22 -39.94
N SER A 419 -40.81 0.74 -40.80
CA SER A 419 -41.45 1.02 -42.09
C SER A 419 -42.82 1.69 -42.07
N ILE A 420 -42.89 2.90 -42.63
CA ILE A 420 -43.60 3.17 -43.91
C ILE A 420 -43.34 4.63 -44.39
N ILE A 421 -42.83 4.75 -45.63
CA ILE A 421 -43.00 5.84 -46.64
C ILE A 421 -42.49 7.28 -46.32
N LEU A 422 -42.07 8.13 -47.28
CA LEU A 422 -41.38 8.03 -48.60
C LEU A 422 -41.21 9.48 -49.17
N LEU A 423 -40.26 9.71 -50.10
CA LEU A 423 -40.14 10.90 -51.01
C LEU A 423 -39.84 12.27 -50.33
N THR A 424 -39.13 13.26 -50.92
CA THR A 424 -38.48 13.55 -52.25
C THR A 424 -37.19 14.38 -51.99
N GLY A 425 -36.16 14.49 -52.84
CA GLY A 425 -35.82 13.90 -54.14
C GLY A 425 -34.61 14.63 -54.81
N ILE A 426 -34.03 14.04 -55.88
CA ILE A 426 -33.57 14.70 -57.14
C ILE A 426 -32.30 15.60 -57.06
N LEU A 427 -31.26 15.58 -57.92
CA LEU A 427 -30.76 14.81 -59.11
C LEU A 427 -29.20 15.06 -59.20
N GLY A 428 -28.35 14.43 -60.02
CA GLY A 428 -28.47 13.42 -61.11
C GLY A 428 -27.07 12.80 -61.44
N SER A 429 -26.99 11.61 -62.07
CA SER A 429 -26.72 11.35 -63.52
C SER A 429 -25.34 11.85 -64.04
N GLY A 430 -24.42 11.05 -64.63
CA GLY A 430 -24.58 9.91 -65.57
C GLY A 430 -23.35 8.96 -65.71
N PRO A 431 -23.18 8.17 -66.82
CA PRO A 431 -22.86 6.72 -66.68
C PRO A 431 -21.75 6.06 -67.57
N ALA A 432 -21.51 4.75 -67.30
CA ALA A 432 -20.90 3.67 -68.15
C ALA A 432 -19.37 3.72 -68.44
N PHE A 433 -18.56 2.67 -68.67
CA PHE A 433 -18.62 1.16 -68.80
C PHE A 433 -17.36 0.54 -68.08
N GLY A 434 -17.05 -0.77 -67.97
CA GLY A 434 -17.75 -2.06 -68.24
C GLY A 434 -16.79 -3.26 -68.52
N GLN A 435 -16.99 -4.45 -67.89
CA GLN A 435 -16.41 -5.80 -68.19
C GLN A 435 -14.87 -6.04 -67.99
N GLN A 436 -14.32 -7.23 -67.63
CA GLN A 436 -14.86 -8.57 -67.26
C GLN A 436 -13.82 -9.45 -66.49
N ASN A 437 -14.25 -10.65 -66.02
CA ASN A 437 -13.47 -11.86 -65.65
C ASN A 437 -13.12 -12.16 -64.16
N THR A 438 -14.14 -12.73 -63.49
CA THR A 438 -14.21 -13.89 -62.55
C THR A 438 -13.09 -14.96 -62.62
N PRO A 439 -12.97 -15.96 -61.68
CA PRO A 439 -14.02 -16.56 -60.80
C PRO A 439 -13.56 -16.88 -59.34
N THR A 440 -14.29 -17.48 -58.38
CA THR A 440 -15.70 -17.90 -58.21
C THR A 440 -16.04 -17.90 -56.71
N ALA A 441 -17.32 -17.78 -56.33
CA ALA A 441 -17.81 -18.04 -54.97
C ALA A 441 -18.73 -19.27 -54.92
N LEU A 442 -18.92 -19.85 -53.72
CA LEU A 442 -19.97 -20.83 -53.40
C LEU A 442 -20.77 -20.33 -52.17
N PRO A 443 -22.02 -20.81 -51.97
CA PRO A 443 -23.13 -19.88 -51.71
C PRO A 443 -23.58 -19.76 -50.24
N ASP A 444 -24.40 -18.72 -50.03
CA ASP A 444 -25.12 -18.40 -48.79
C ASP A 444 -25.80 -19.62 -48.14
N THR A 445 -25.45 -19.91 -46.89
CA THR A 445 -26.21 -20.80 -46.01
C THR A 445 -26.30 -20.22 -44.60
N ASN A 446 -27.49 -19.73 -44.24
CA ASN A 446 -28.02 -19.58 -42.88
C ASN A 446 -27.03 -19.08 -41.79
N ALA A 447 -26.81 -17.77 -41.74
CA ALA A 447 -26.13 -17.08 -40.63
C ALA A 447 -26.97 -17.08 -39.32
N ARG A 448 -27.21 -18.26 -38.74
CA ARG A 448 -27.85 -18.44 -37.43
C ARG A 448 -27.19 -19.46 -36.49
N ASP A 449 -26.10 -20.10 -36.92
CA ASP A 449 -25.36 -21.06 -36.09
C ASP A 449 -23.82 -20.91 -36.24
N LEU A 450 -23.32 -19.69 -36.06
CA LEU A 450 -21.91 -19.51 -35.73
C LEU A 450 -21.73 -19.62 -34.22
N ARG A 451 -21.44 -20.85 -33.77
CA ARG A 451 -20.81 -21.09 -32.47
C ARG A 451 -19.62 -20.15 -32.34
N GLU A 452 -19.52 -19.53 -31.17
CA GLU A 452 -18.44 -18.62 -30.76
C GLU A 452 -17.07 -19.25 -31.07
N LEU A 453 -16.50 -18.90 -32.23
CA LEU A 453 -15.19 -19.37 -32.68
C LEU A 453 -14.14 -18.66 -31.81
N THR A 454 -13.97 -19.21 -30.61
CA THR A 454 -13.07 -18.68 -29.59
C THR A 454 -11.66 -18.79 -30.15
N VAL A 455 -11.10 -17.68 -30.62
CA VAL A 455 -9.71 -17.62 -31.09
C VAL A 455 -8.81 -17.97 -29.90
N THR A 456 -8.34 -19.21 -29.86
CA THR A 456 -7.59 -19.82 -28.74
C THR A 456 -6.12 -19.40 -28.70
N GLY A 457 -5.78 -18.24 -29.28
CA GLY A 457 -4.45 -17.65 -29.17
C GLY A 457 -4.14 -17.21 -27.74
N LYS A 458 -2.96 -17.59 -27.22
CA LYS A 458 -2.42 -16.98 -25.99
C LYS A 458 -2.10 -15.51 -26.26
N THR A 459 -2.47 -14.61 -25.36
CA THR A 459 -2.10 -13.18 -25.47
C THR A 459 -0.58 -13.01 -25.40
N GLU A 460 -0.03 -11.96 -26.01
CA GLU A 460 1.43 -11.71 -25.97
C GLU A 460 1.94 -11.61 -24.52
N THR A 461 1.19 -10.95 -23.63
CA THR A 461 1.46 -10.92 -22.18
C THR A 461 1.58 -12.33 -21.57
N ALA A 462 0.73 -13.28 -21.97
CA ALA A 462 0.83 -14.66 -21.50
C ALA A 462 2.06 -15.36 -22.07
N GLN A 463 2.39 -15.15 -23.35
CA GLN A 463 3.62 -15.68 -23.96
C GLN A 463 4.90 -15.12 -23.30
N VAL A 464 4.93 -13.84 -22.93
CA VAL A 464 6.04 -13.24 -22.18
C VAL A 464 6.14 -13.87 -20.78
N LYS A 465 5.02 -14.04 -20.07
CA LYS A 465 5.01 -14.76 -18.78
C LYS A 465 5.44 -16.22 -18.90
N GLU A 466 5.24 -16.86 -20.05
CA GLU A 466 5.72 -18.20 -20.35
C GLU A 466 7.16 -18.25 -20.90
N ARG A 467 7.91 -17.13 -20.89
CA ARG A 467 9.37 -17.15 -21.13
C ARG A 467 10.11 -17.87 -20.00
N VAL A 468 11.32 -18.32 -20.33
CA VAL A 468 12.18 -19.15 -19.48
C VAL A 468 12.53 -18.48 -18.14
N PHE A 469 12.84 -17.18 -18.16
CA PHE A 469 13.24 -16.46 -16.96
C PHE A 469 12.05 -16.12 -16.04
N ALA A 470 12.37 -15.83 -14.77
CA ALA A 470 11.40 -15.34 -13.79
C ALA A 470 11.02 -13.90 -14.14
N VAL A 471 9.94 -13.75 -14.92
CA VAL A 471 9.42 -12.48 -15.40
C VAL A 471 7.97 -12.29 -14.95
N ASP A 472 7.73 -11.23 -14.20
CA ASP A 472 6.40 -10.70 -13.96
C ASP A 472 6.05 -9.69 -15.05
N VAL A 473 4.77 -9.63 -15.44
CA VAL A 473 4.29 -8.71 -16.48
C VAL A 473 3.01 -8.01 -16.03
N VAL A 474 2.99 -6.69 -16.20
CA VAL A 474 1.81 -5.83 -16.06
C VAL A 474 1.37 -5.42 -17.46
N ASP A 475 0.17 -5.84 -17.85
CA ASP A 475 -0.51 -5.43 -19.07
C ASP A 475 -1.16 -4.06 -18.85
N LEU A 476 -0.73 -3.04 -19.59
CA LEU A 476 -1.26 -1.68 -19.44
C LEU A 476 -2.51 -1.45 -20.30
N LYS A 477 -2.71 -2.20 -21.38
CA LYS A 477 -3.94 -2.16 -22.19
C LYS A 477 -5.15 -2.53 -21.32
N ALA A 478 -4.99 -3.49 -20.41
CA ALA A 478 -6.01 -3.91 -19.45
C ALA A 478 -6.36 -2.88 -18.33
N VAL A 479 -5.58 -1.80 -18.19
CA VAL A 479 -5.78 -0.75 -17.16
C VAL A 479 -5.80 0.68 -17.71
N ALA A 480 -5.67 0.88 -19.02
CA ALA A 480 -5.45 2.17 -19.67
C ALA A 480 -6.51 3.26 -19.40
N GLY A 481 -7.69 2.92 -18.87
CA GLY A 481 -8.71 3.89 -18.47
C GLY A 481 -8.41 4.63 -17.14
N ARG A 482 -7.43 4.19 -16.34
CA ARG A 482 -7.13 4.74 -15.00
C ARG A 482 -6.12 5.89 -15.05
N ASN A 483 -6.10 6.72 -14.00
CA ASN A 483 -4.89 7.47 -13.63
C ASN A 483 -3.83 6.45 -13.18
N LEU A 484 -2.73 6.31 -13.92
CA LEU A 484 -1.70 5.31 -13.66
C LEU A 484 -0.35 5.98 -13.39
N GLU A 485 0.40 5.42 -12.45
CA GLU A 485 1.80 5.73 -12.22
C GLU A 485 2.60 4.43 -12.25
N ILE A 486 3.66 4.40 -13.05
CA ILE A 486 4.55 3.23 -13.16
C ILE A 486 5.07 2.81 -11.79
N ASN A 487 5.42 3.77 -10.93
CA ASN A 487 5.90 3.53 -9.57
C ASN A 487 4.89 2.75 -8.72
N ARG A 488 3.58 3.02 -8.85
CA ARG A 488 2.52 2.30 -8.13
C ARG A 488 2.25 0.92 -8.72
N LEU A 489 2.31 0.81 -10.04
CA LEU A 489 2.21 -0.48 -10.72
C LEU A 489 3.36 -1.42 -10.34
N LEU A 490 4.58 -0.88 -10.17
CA LEU A 490 5.75 -1.63 -9.71
C LEU A 490 5.67 -1.98 -8.22
N ASP A 491 5.26 -1.07 -7.33
CA ASP A 491 5.11 -1.35 -5.89
C ASP A 491 3.99 -2.38 -5.59
N ALA A 492 3.04 -2.52 -6.51
CA ALA A 492 2.00 -3.55 -6.49
C ALA A 492 2.46 -4.93 -7.02
N MET A 493 3.69 -5.08 -7.52
CA MET A 493 4.21 -6.38 -7.99
C MET A 493 4.85 -7.16 -6.85
N PRO A 494 4.71 -8.49 -6.80
CA PRO A 494 5.41 -9.31 -5.82
C PRO A 494 6.92 -9.09 -5.94
N GLY A 495 7.65 -9.10 -4.83
CA GLY A 495 9.11 -9.06 -4.81
C GLY A 495 9.73 -7.67 -5.03
N ILE A 496 8.92 -6.66 -5.35
CA ILE A 496 9.34 -5.28 -5.60
C ILE A 496 8.96 -4.39 -4.42
N ARG A 497 9.85 -3.47 -4.03
CA ARG A 497 9.50 -2.30 -3.22
C ARG A 497 9.94 -1.03 -3.95
N VAL A 498 9.04 -0.05 -4.04
CA VAL A 498 9.38 1.30 -4.46
C VAL A 498 9.44 2.20 -3.23
N ARG A 499 10.58 2.87 -3.02
CA ARG A 499 10.79 3.82 -1.93
C ARG A 499 10.94 5.23 -2.48
N GLU A 500 10.11 6.17 -2.03
CA GLU A 500 10.16 7.59 -2.44
C GLU A 500 10.65 8.49 -1.31
N THR A 501 11.51 9.46 -1.64
CA THR A 501 12.15 10.36 -0.67
C THR A 501 11.32 11.61 -0.34
N GLY A 502 10.23 11.86 -1.07
CA GLY A 502 9.37 13.02 -0.89
C GLY A 502 8.20 13.04 -1.87
N GLY A 503 7.85 14.23 -2.39
CA GLY A 503 6.79 14.43 -3.37
C GLY A 503 7.16 14.06 -4.82
N MET A 504 6.49 14.68 -5.78
CA MET A 504 6.82 14.55 -7.21
C MET A 504 8.23 15.12 -7.48
N GLY A 505 9.05 14.44 -8.30
CA GLY A 505 10.44 14.85 -8.55
C GLY A 505 11.46 14.43 -7.48
N SER A 506 11.00 13.81 -6.39
CA SER A 506 11.87 13.19 -5.39
C SER A 506 12.57 11.95 -5.95
N GLU A 507 13.66 11.53 -5.31
CA GLU A 507 14.39 10.33 -5.72
C GLU A 507 13.62 9.06 -5.35
N PHE A 508 13.61 8.10 -6.29
CA PHE A 508 13.01 6.78 -6.14
C PHE A 508 14.07 5.69 -6.05
N ASN A 509 14.00 4.86 -5.02
CA ASN A 509 14.86 3.71 -4.82
C ASN A 509 14.03 2.41 -4.93
N TYR A 510 14.20 1.72 -6.06
CA TYR A 510 13.55 0.45 -6.37
C TYR A 510 14.37 -0.71 -5.80
N ALA A 511 13.73 -1.65 -5.13
CA ALA A 511 14.35 -2.87 -4.64
C ALA A 511 13.64 -4.09 -5.21
N ILE A 512 14.42 -5.07 -5.69
CA ILE A 512 13.94 -6.41 -6.05
C ILE A 512 14.64 -7.41 -5.13
N HIS A 513 13.86 -8.16 -4.34
CA HIS A 513 14.37 -9.20 -3.43
C HIS A 513 15.52 -8.72 -2.51
N GLY A 514 15.45 -7.47 -2.04
CA GLY A 514 16.41 -6.86 -1.14
C GLY A 514 17.64 -6.21 -1.79
N LEU A 515 17.88 -6.42 -3.08
CA LEU A 515 18.89 -5.68 -3.85
C LEU A 515 18.23 -4.42 -4.41
N SER A 516 18.84 -3.24 -4.22
CA SER A 516 18.15 -1.95 -4.35
C SER A 516 18.94 -0.85 -5.04
N GLY A 517 18.24 0.16 -5.54
CA GLY A 517 18.84 1.28 -6.28
C GLY A 517 19.46 0.78 -7.59
N LYS A 518 20.73 1.13 -7.82
CA LYS A 518 21.46 0.86 -9.06
C LYS A 518 21.75 -0.62 -9.33
N SER A 519 21.54 -1.50 -8.35
CA SER A 519 21.52 -2.96 -8.57
C SER A 519 20.33 -3.43 -9.44
N VAL A 520 19.29 -2.60 -9.62
CA VAL A 520 18.15 -2.84 -10.53
C VAL A 520 18.28 -1.91 -11.73
N ARG A 521 18.31 -2.47 -12.96
CA ARG A 521 18.45 -1.69 -14.21
C ARG A 521 17.10 -1.48 -14.89
N PHE A 522 16.92 -0.31 -15.48
CA PHE A 522 15.69 0.07 -16.19
C PHE A 522 15.94 0.24 -17.67
N PHE A 523 14.99 -0.22 -18.48
CA PHE A 523 15.05 -0.22 -19.94
C PHE A 523 13.74 0.30 -20.53
N VAL A 524 13.83 0.90 -21.72
CA VAL A 524 12.69 1.26 -22.58
C VAL A 524 12.95 0.59 -23.93
N ASP A 525 12.12 -0.38 -24.30
CA ASP A 525 12.31 -1.22 -25.50
C ASP A 525 13.73 -1.81 -25.66
N GLY A 526 14.31 -2.28 -24.55
CA GLY A 526 15.67 -2.83 -24.48
C GLY A 526 16.80 -1.80 -24.34
N VAL A 527 16.52 -0.50 -24.40
CA VAL A 527 17.51 0.58 -24.22
C VAL A 527 17.58 1.01 -22.75
N PRO A 528 18.76 1.01 -22.08
CA PRO A 528 18.91 1.49 -20.71
C PRO A 528 18.39 2.92 -20.53
N MET A 529 17.70 3.19 -19.43
CA MET A 529 17.17 4.54 -19.13
C MET A 529 18.26 5.59 -18.90
N GLU A 530 19.53 5.18 -18.71
CA GLU A 530 20.71 6.06 -18.71
C GLU A 530 20.83 6.90 -20.00
N ALA A 531 20.29 6.43 -21.13
CA ALA A 531 20.22 7.20 -22.38
C ALA A 531 19.30 8.44 -22.30
N TYR A 532 18.35 8.45 -21.35
CA TYR A 532 17.23 9.39 -21.27
C TYR A 532 17.36 10.45 -20.16
N GLY A 533 18.46 10.45 -19.37
CA GLY A 533 18.68 11.44 -18.28
C GLY A 533 17.78 11.26 -17.04
N THR A 534 17.86 12.17 -16.08
CA THR A 534 17.04 12.11 -14.85
C THR A 534 15.68 12.79 -15.01
N GLY A 535 15.60 13.82 -15.85
CA GLY A 535 14.33 14.48 -16.21
C GLY A 535 13.31 13.54 -16.86
N TYR A 536 13.78 12.56 -17.63
CA TYR A 536 12.96 11.49 -18.25
C TYR A 536 12.98 10.18 -17.44
N SER A 537 13.07 10.28 -16.10
CA SER A 537 13.03 9.11 -15.20
C SER A 537 11.74 8.29 -15.31
N ILE A 538 11.74 7.10 -14.70
CA ILE A 538 10.58 6.18 -14.63
C ILE A 538 9.33 6.86 -14.08
N GLN A 539 9.51 7.79 -13.12
CA GLN A 539 8.39 8.59 -12.62
C GLN A 539 7.78 9.37 -13.79
N ASN A 540 8.60 10.10 -14.54
CA ASN A 540 8.23 11.08 -15.57
C ASN A 540 7.88 10.48 -16.95
N PHE A 541 8.14 9.19 -17.14
CA PHE A 541 7.78 8.47 -18.36
C PHE A 541 6.25 8.46 -18.57
N PRO A 542 5.74 8.81 -19.77
CA PRO A 542 4.32 8.82 -20.05
C PRO A 542 3.75 7.40 -20.11
N VAL A 543 2.84 7.08 -19.19
CA VAL A 543 2.33 5.69 -19.04
C VAL A 543 1.46 5.29 -20.25
N ASN A 544 0.83 6.28 -20.89
CA ASN A 544 -0.03 6.06 -22.04
C ASN A 544 0.72 5.66 -23.32
N SER A 545 2.03 5.91 -23.45
CA SER A 545 2.80 5.40 -24.60
C SER A 545 3.26 3.95 -24.42
N LEU A 546 3.02 3.35 -23.24
CA LEU A 546 3.41 1.99 -22.91
C LEU A 546 2.29 0.98 -23.19
N GLU A 547 2.71 -0.22 -23.55
CA GLU A 547 1.87 -1.39 -23.73
C GLU A 547 1.91 -2.29 -22.49
N ARG A 548 3.10 -2.52 -21.94
CA ARG A 548 3.33 -3.38 -20.79
C ARG A 548 4.62 -3.03 -20.06
N ILE A 549 4.73 -3.54 -18.83
CA ILE A 549 5.95 -3.50 -18.02
C ILE A 549 6.37 -4.95 -17.77
N GLU A 550 7.62 -5.28 -18.08
CA GLU A 550 8.23 -6.59 -17.84
C GLU A 550 9.27 -6.45 -16.71
N VAL A 551 9.18 -7.26 -15.65
CA VAL A 551 10.13 -7.25 -14.52
C VAL A 551 10.81 -8.61 -14.42
N TYR A 552 12.09 -8.64 -14.73
CA TYR A 552 12.95 -9.83 -14.67
C TYR A 552 13.66 -9.89 -13.31
N LYS A 553 13.37 -10.94 -12.52
CA LYS A 553 13.83 -11.06 -11.12
C LYS A 553 15.14 -11.84 -11.02
N GLY A 554 16.25 -11.15 -10.75
CA GLY A 554 17.57 -11.73 -10.49
C GLY A 554 18.26 -12.43 -11.66
N VAL A 555 17.56 -12.72 -12.76
CA VAL A 555 18.17 -13.22 -14.00
C VAL A 555 17.70 -12.35 -15.16
N THR A 556 18.64 -11.68 -15.85
CA THR A 556 18.32 -10.72 -16.91
C THR A 556 18.59 -11.32 -18.30
N PRO A 557 17.62 -11.32 -19.24
CA PRO A 557 17.83 -11.79 -20.61
C PRO A 557 18.99 -11.07 -21.29
N ILE A 558 19.70 -11.73 -22.22
CA ILE A 558 20.84 -11.07 -22.87
C ILE A 558 20.42 -9.90 -23.78
N GLU A 559 19.17 -9.86 -24.24
CA GLU A 559 18.62 -8.74 -25.03
C GLU A 559 18.56 -7.42 -24.24
N LEU A 560 18.50 -7.52 -22.90
CA LEU A 560 18.56 -6.38 -21.99
C LEU A 560 20.02 -6.19 -21.58
N SER A 561 20.79 -5.64 -22.51
CA SER A 561 22.26 -5.58 -22.56
C SER A 561 22.89 -4.68 -21.46
N GLY A 562 22.70 -5.05 -20.19
CA GLY A 562 23.14 -4.27 -19.03
C GLY A 562 23.63 -5.09 -17.84
N ASP A 563 24.35 -4.42 -16.94
CA ASP A 563 25.03 -4.96 -15.76
C ASP A 563 24.09 -5.01 -14.54
N ALA A 564 22.97 -5.72 -14.69
CA ALA A 564 21.93 -5.86 -13.67
C ALA A 564 22.26 -6.94 -12.62
N LEU A 565 22.20 -6.59 -11.33
CA LEU A 565 22.53 -7.49 -10.23
C LEU A 565 21.29 -8.12 -9.56
N GLY A 566 20.28 -7.30 -9.25
CA GLY A 566 19.04 -7.72 -8.59
C GLY A 566 17.91 -8.07 -9.55
N GLY A 567 17.97 -7.56 -10.77
CA GLY A 567 16.96 -7.73 -11.79
C GLY A 567 16.89 -6.53 -12.75
N SER A 568 15.99 -6.62 -13.71
CA SER A 568 15.77 -5.57 -14.71
C SER A 568 14.28 -5.30 -14.93
N ILE A 569 13.96 -4.06 -15.28
CA ILE A 569 12.59 -3.60 -15.53
C ILE A 569 12.56 -2.97 -16.93
N ASN A 570 11.80 -3.57 -17.84
CA ASN A 570 11.70 -3.16 -19.24
C ASN A 570 10.30 -2.59 -19.51
N LEU A 571 10.25 -1.31 -19.87
CA LEU A 571 9.06 -0.59 -20.30
C LEU A 571 8.91 -0.78 -21.81
N VAL A 572 7.85 -1.46 -22.26
CA VAL A 572 7.63 -1.76 -23.68
C VAL A 572 6.62 -0.76 -24.25
N THR A 573 7.00 -0.03 -25.31
CA THR A 573 6.11 0.92 -25.97
C THR A 573 5.09 0.23 -26.88
N ARG A 574 3.95 0.89 -27.15
CA ARG A 574 2.89 0.36 -28.02
C ARG A 574 3.36 0.30 -29.48
N LYS A 575 3.48 -0.91 -30.03
CA LYS A 575 3.96 -1.11 -31.42
C LYS A 575 2.87 -1.50 -32.41
N ASP A 576 1.83 -2.17 -31.92
CA ASP A 576 0.77 -2.84 -32.70
C ASP A 576 -0.33 -1.91 -33.22
N LEU A 577 -0.56 -0.77 -32.56
CA LEU A 577 -1.53 0.22 -33.02
C LEU A 577 -1.09 0.86 -34.34
N GLY A 578 -2.04 1.09 -35.25
CA GLY A 578 -1.85 1.84 -36.49
C GLY A 578 -1.67 3.34 -36.23
N ASN A 579 -2.55 4.17 -36.78
CA ASN A 579 -2.58 5.59 -36.48
C ASN A 579 -3.37 5.83 -35.19
N PHE A 580 -2.77 6.48 -34.20
CA PHE A 580 -3.41 6.79 -32.92
C PHE A 580 -2.96 8.13 -32.33
N LEU A 581 -3.80 8.68 -31.47
CA LEU A 581 -3.57 9.86 -30.65
C LEU A 581 -4.14 9.61 -29.24
N ASP A 582 -3.30 9.75 -28.23
CA ASP A 582 -3.59 9.54 -26.80
C ASP A 582 -3.25 10.84 -26.06
N VAL A 583 -4.25 11.47 -25.45
CA VAL A 583 -4.11 12.74 -24.72
C VAL A 583 -4.71 12.57 -23.34
N SER A 584 -3.97 12.90 -22.29
CA SER A 584 -4.51 12.89 -20.92
C SER A 584 -4.08 14.10 -20.12
N TYR A 585 -4.99 14.56 -19.27
CA TYR A 585 -4.75 15.60 -18.28
C TYR A 585 -5.25 15.17 -16.91
N SER A 586 -4.41 15.32 -15.89
CA SER A 586 -4.76 15.06 -14.50
C SER A 586 -4.45 16.27 -13.62
N TYR A 587 -5.39 16.56 -12.72
CA TYR A 587 -5.27 17.54 -11.66
C TYR A 587 -5.46 16.86 -10.30
N GLY A 588 -4.64 17.19 -9.30
CA GLY A 588 -4.71 16.59 -7.98
C GLY A 588 -4.13 17.43 -6.85
N SER A 589 -4.14 16.85 -5.64
CA SER A 589 -3.64 17.48 -4.41
C SER A 589 -2.25 18.11 -4.57
N PHE A 590 -1.97 19.13 -3.76
CA PHE A 590 -0.68 19.85 -3.74
C PHE A 590 -0.39 20.62 -5.04
N GLN A 591 -1.45 21.05 -5.74
CA GLN A 591 -1.40 21.67 -7.08
C GLN A 591 -0.64 20.78 -8.07
N THR A 592 -0.97 19.49 -8.09
CA THR A 592 -0.36 18.54 -9.01
C THR A 592 -1.06 18.61 -10.37
N HIS A 593 -0.31 18.97 -11.40
CA HIS A 593 -0.75 18.94 -12.80
C HIS A 593 0.09 17.94 -13.59
N LYS A 594 -0.57 17.12 -14.41
CA LYS A 594 0.08 16.23 -15.38
C LYS A 594 -0.63 16.35 -16.71
N ALA A 595 0.09 16.62 -17.78
CA ALA A 595 -0.39 16.50 -19.15
C ALA A 595 0.50 15.50 -19.89
N GLU A 596 -0.10 14.57 -20.64
CA GLU A 596 0.61 13.62 -21.48
C GLU A 596 -0.02 13.57 -22.87
N LEU A 597 0.83 13.51 -23.88
CA LEU A 597 0.50 13.40 -25.30
C LEU A 597 1.33 12.25 -25.88
N SER A 598 0.69 11.31 -26.56
CA SER A 598 1.37 10.30 -27.36
C SER A 598 0.63 10.08 -28.67
N GLY A 599 1.35 10.04 -29.78
CA GLY A 599 0.75 9.81 -31.08
C GLY A 599 1.71 9.11 -32.04
N LYS A 600 1.11 8.32 -32.95
CA LYS A 600 1.81 7.63 -34.03
C LYS A 600 1.02 7.86 -35.30
N TRP A 601 1.72 8.27 -36.35
CA TRP A 601 1.19 8.39 -37.70
C TRP A 601 2.10 7.64 -38.66
N ARG A 602 1.52 6.75 -39.47
CA ARG A 602 2.19 6.01 -40.52
C ARG A 602 1.45 6.22 -41.84
N HIS A 603 2.21 6.58 -42.85
CA HIS A 603 1.75 6.67 -44.23
C HIS A 603 1.87 5.31 -44.95
N GLN A 604 1.11 5.11 -46.03
CA GLN A 604 1.07 3.86 -46.79
C GLN A 604 2.46 3.46 -47.34
N ASN A 605 3.29 4.43 -47.73
CA ASN A 605 4.66 4.19 -48.20
C ASN A 605 5.63 3.72 -47.10
N GLY A 606 5.20 3.62 -45.84
CA GLY A 606 6.00 3.17 -44.70
C GLY A 606 6.70 4.29 -43.91
N LEU A 607 6.61 5.54 -44.35
CA LEU A 607 7.03 6.71 -43.56
C LEU A 607 6.23 6.77 -42.26
N THR A 608 6.91 6.86 -41.13
CA THR A 608 6.32 6.86 -39.80
C THR A 608 6.86 8.03 -38.98
N PHE A 609 5.95 8.73 -38.32
CA PHE A 609 6.22 9.74 -37.31
C PHE A 609 5.65 9.28 -35.96
N GLN A 610 6.42 9.47 -34.89
CA GLN A 610 6.00 9.20 -33.52
C GLN A 610 6.35 10.39 -32.64
N LEU A 611 5.41 10.77 -31.77
CA LEU A 611 5.57 11.83 -30.79
C LEU A 611 5.12 11.32 -29.42
N SER A 612 5.92 11.60 -28.41
CA SER A 612 5.56 11.43 -27.01
C SER A 612 6.01 12.67 -26.23
N SER A 613 5.15 13.24 -25.41
CA SER A 613 5.48 14.40 -24.57
C SER A 613 4.75 14.32 -23.24
N SER A 614 5.41 14.77 -22.18
CA SER A 614 4.79 14.94 -20.86
C SER A 614 5.19 16.27 -20.25
N TYR A 615 4.22 16.94 -19.62
CA TYR A 615 4.42 18.11 -18.78
C TYR A 615 3.90 17.80 -17.38
N ARG A 616 4.68 18.14 -16.36
CA ARG A 616 4.37 17.84 -14.96
C ARG A 616 4.77 18.98 -14.06
N PHE A 617 3.89 19.29 -13.12
CA PHE A 617 4.08 20.31 -12.10
C PHE A 617 3.47 19.87 -10.77
N SER A 618 4.09 20.23 -9.65
CA SER A 618 3.54 20.08 -8.30
C SER A 618 4.22 21.10 -7.38
N GLU A 619 3.47 21.76 -6.50
CA GLU A 619 4.09 22.55 -5.42
C GLU A 619 4.66 21.65 -4.31
N ASN A 620 4.26 20.37 -4.26
CA ASN A 620 4.60 19.42 -3.19
C ASN A 620 4.38 19.97 -1.76
N ASN A 621 3.46 20.91 -1.62
CA ASN A 621 3.20 21.72 -0.42
C ASN A 621 2.50 20.95 0.74
N TYR A 622 2.67 19.64 0.81
CA TYR A 622 2.01 18.79 1.80
C TYR A 622 2.55 19.03 3.21
N LYS A 623 1.77 18.63 4.22
CA LYS A 623 2.13 18.81 5.64
C LYS A 623 2.97 17.65 6.16
N VAL A 624 4.01 17.98 6.94
CA VAL A 624 4.95 17.03 7.56
C VAL A 624 5.06 17.25 9.07
N TRP A 625 5.34 16.19 9.83
CA TRP A 625 5.48 16.21 11.29
C TRP A 625 6.21 14.95 11.81
N GLY A 626 6.64 14.94 13.07
CA GLY A 626 7.21 13.76 13.74
C GLY A 626 8.68 13.93 14.18
N PRO A 627 9.36 12.85 14.61
CA PRO A 627 10.65 12.91 15.33
C PRO A 627 11.88 13.26 14.47
N THR A 628 11.66 13.78 13.26
CA THR A 628 12.70 14.39 12.42
C THR A 628 12.26 15.73 11.83
N VAL A 629 11.08 16.23 12.24
CA VAL A 629 10.45 17.48 11.80
C VAL A 629 10.27 18.35 13.05
N GLU A 630 11.40 18.76 13.63
CA GLU A 630 11.44 19.50 14.88
C GLU A 630 11.70 20.98 14.62
N VAL A 631 11.02 21.83 15.40
CA VAL A 631 11.26 23.27 15.52
C VAL A 631 11.40 23.52 17.01
N ALA A 632 12.44 24.23 17.42
CA ALA A 632 12.66 24.58 18.82
C ALA A 632 11.69 25.69 19.27
N ASP A 633 11.34 25.69 20.55
CA ASP A 633 10.76 26.85 21.23
C ASP A 633 11.84 27.90 21.56
N GLU A 634 11.42 29.00 22.19
CA GLU A 634 12.27 30.12 22.61
C GLU A 634 13.42 29.71 23.56
N PHE A 635 13.32 28.52 24.19
CA PHE A 635 14.32 27.95 25.09
C PHE A 635 15.17 26.85 24.43
N GLY A 636 15.04 26.65 23.11
CA GLY A 636 15.80 25.65 22.36
C GLY A 636 15.23 24.22 22.43
N LYS A 637 14.06 24.01 23.04
CA LYS A 637 13.47 22.68 23.22
C LYS A 637 12.56 22.30 22.05
N PRO A 638 12.66 21.09 21.47
CA PRO A 638 11.87 20.71 20.31
C PRO A 638 10.37 20.62 20.61
N ILE A 639 9.55 21.33 19.82
CA ILE A 639 8.09 21.33 19.88
C ILE A 639 7.56 20.08 19.15
N ALA A 640 7.21 19.05 19.91
CA ALA A 640 6.67 17.81 19.37
C ALA A 640 5.26 17.98 18.76
N GLY A 641 4.95 17.20 17.71
CA GLY A 641 3.60 17.00 17.19
C GLY A 641 3.02 18.10 16.28
N ARG A 642 3.66 19.27 16.15
CA ARG A 642 3.18 20.34 15.24
C ARG A 642 3.38 19.95 13.77
N LYS A 643 2.40 20.29 12.92
CA LYS A 643 2.42 20.02 11.47
C LYS A 643 2.86 21.25 10.68
N TYR A 644 3.88 21.09 9.84
CA TYR A 644 4.49 22.16 9.03
C TYR A 644 4.27 21.94 7.54
N ARG A 645 4.24 23.02 6.74
CA ARG A 645 4.03 23.00 5.28
C ARG A 645 5.38 23.03 4.54
N ARG A 646 5.62 22.09 3.62
CA ARG A 646 6.79 22.13 2.70
C ARG A 646 6.68 23.36 1.77
N PHE A 647 7.82 23.98 1.45
CA PHE A 647 7.89 25.31 0.84
C PHE A 647 9.01 25.53 -0.20
N ASN A 648 10.04 24.67 -0.24
CA ASN A 648 11.07 24.64 -1.29
C ASN A 648 11.20 23.21 -1.86
N ASP A 649 10.07 22.61 -2.21
CA ASP A 649 9.96 21.24 -2.74
C ASP A 649 9.23 21.21 -4.09
N ASP A 650 8.95 22.37 -4.69
CA ASP A 650 8.22 22.46 -5.94
C ASP A 650 8.98 21.79 -7.08
N PHE A 651 8.24 21.25 -8.04
CA PHE A 651 8.78 20.44 -9.12
C PHE A 651 8.12 20.79 -10.44
N ARG A 652 8.94 20.90 -11.49
CA ARG A 652 8.50 21.05 -12.88
C ARG A 652 9.36 20.17 -13.80
N ALA A 653 8.72 19.45 -14.71
CA ALA A 653 9.42 18.78 -15.81
C ALA A 653 8.62 18.86 -17.11
N PHE A 654 9.32 19.16 -18.20
CA PHE A 654 8.84 19.00 -19.57
C PHE A 654 9.72 18.01 -20.32
N ASN A 655 9.09 17.04 -20.97
CA ASN A 655 9.74 15.96 -21.71
C ASN A 655 9.15 15.85 -23.10
N VAL A 656 10.01 15.58 -24.09
CA VAL A 656 9.59 15.28 -25.46
C VAL A 656 10.49 14.20 -26.08
N LYS A 657 9.88 13.28 -26.82
CA LYS A 657 10.52 12.33 -27.72
C LYS A 657 9.81 12.39 -29.06
N ALA A 658 10.52 12.83 -30.10
CA ALA A 658 10.04 12.85 -31.47
C ALA A 658 10.89 11.91 -32.31
N GLU A 659 10.26 11.06 -33.11
CA GLU A 659 10.95 10.10 -33.99
C GLU A 659 10.33 10.13 -35.39
N VAL A 660 11.18 10.16 -36.41
CA VAL A 660 10.79 10.10 -37.82
C VAL A 660 11.61 9.03 -38.54
N GLY A 661 10.99 8.29 -39.45
CA GLY A 661 11.70 7.21 -40.14
C GLY A 661 10.81 6.37 -41.04
N ILE A 662 11.32 5.19 -41.41
CA ILE A 662 10.68 4.26 -42.33
C ILE A 662 10.49 2.91 -41.64
N THR A 663 9.34 2.29 -41.84
CA THR A 663 8.94 1.05 -41.16
C THR A 663 8.29 0.07 -42.13
N GLY A 664 8.53 -1.23 -41.94
CA GLY A 664 8.00 -2.30 -42.78
C GLY A 664 8.51 -2.28 -44.23
N LYS A 665 9.82 -2.17 -44.43
CA LYS A 665 10.50 -2.34 -45.72
C LYS A 665 11.23 -3.69 -45.78
N PRO A 666 11.48 -4.25 -46.98
CA PRO A 666 12.25 -5.50 -47.11
C PRO A 666 13.61 -5.45 -46.41
N TRP A 667 14.30 -4.31 -46.45
CA TRP A 667 15.62 -4.09 -45.85
C TRP A 667 15.60 -3.53 -44.41
N ALA A 668 14.47 -3.04 -43.89
CA ALA A 668 14.33 -2.61 -42.50
C ALA A 668 12.88 -2.69 -42.03
N ASP A 669 12.64 -3.38 -40.92
CA ASP A 669 11.31 -3.39 -40.30
C ASP A 669 11.07 -2.08 -39.53
N VAL A 670 12.14 -1.54 -38.95
CA VAL A 670 12.20 -0.21 -38.32
C VAL A 670 13.54 0.45 -38.65
N LEU A 671 13.53 1.63 -39.25
CA LEU A 671 14.64 2.58 -39.24
C LEU A 671 14.09 3.94 -38.79
N MET A 672 14.47 4.40 -37.60
CA MET A 672 14.01 5.67 -37.03
C MET A 672 15.18 6.54 -36.60
N LEU A 673 15.09 7.83 -36.92
CA LEU A 673 15.90 8.89 -36.31
C LEU A 673 15.06 9.53 -35.20
N GLY A 674 15.63 9.63 -34.01
CA GLY A 674 14.97 10.15 -32.82
C GLY A 674 15.66 11.38 -32.25
N LEU A 675 14.87 12.20 -31.57
CA LEU A 675 15.35 13.27 -30.70
C LEU A 675 14.57 13.21 -29.39
N ILE A 676 15.32 13.13 -28.29
CA ILE A 676 14.79 13.22 -26.92
C ILE A 676 15.26 14.55 -26.32
N GLY A 677 14.32 15.31 -25.75
CA GLY A 677 14.57 16.54 -25.01
C GLY A 677 13.93 16.48 -23.63
N SER A 678 14.62 17.02 -22.62
CA SER A 678 14.10 17.16 -21.25
C SER A 678 14.56 18.48 -20.65
N ASP A 679 13.67 19.14 -19.92
CA ASP A 679 13.95 20.33 -19.10
C ASP A 679 13.24 20.13 -17.75
N MET A 680 14.02 20.05 -16.68
CA MET A 680 13.53 19.76 -15.33
C MET A 680 14.11 20.76 -14.33
N GLU A 681 13.25 21.26 -13.44
CA GLU A 681 13.61 22.12 -12.32
C GLU A 681 12.94 21.58 -11.04
N LYS A 682 13.65 21.64 -9.90
CA LYS A 682 13.06 21.37 -8.60
C LYS A 682 13.71 22.15 -7.45
N GLY A 683 12.89 22.52 -6.47
CA GLY A 683 13.36 22.83 -5.12
C GLY A 683 13.95 21.59 -4.44
N VAL A 684 14.97 21.79 -3.63
CA VAL A 684 15.54 20.75 -2.75
C VAL A 684 15.21 21.13 -1.32
N GLN A 685 14.22 20.49 -0.71
CA GLN A 685 13.72 20.86 0.62
C GLN A 685 14.54 20.28 1.78
N THR A 686 15.14 19.10 1.61
CA THR A 686 15.79 18.33 2.69
C THR A 686 17.02 17.56 2.21
N GLY A 687 17.94 17.26 3.14
CA GLY A 687 19.02 16.31 2.93
C GLY A 687 18.58 14.84 3.05
N ARG A 688 19.51 13.96 3.50
CA ARG A 688 19.25 12.51 3.72
C ARG A 688 18.16 12.21 4.77
N THR A 689 17.80 13.19 5.59
CA THR A 689 16.75 13.15 6.62
C THR A 689 16.02 14.48 6.66
N MET A 690 14.84 14.52 7.28
CA MET A 690 14.05 15.76 7.43
C MET A 690 14.63 16.75 8.46
N ALA A 691 15.71 16.38 9.17
CA ALA A 691 16.35 17.24 10.17
C ALA A 691 17.14 18.41 9.56
N PHE A 692 17.49 18.33 8.28
CA PHE A 692 18.10 19.42 7.52
C PHE A 692 17.03 20.02 6.60
N VAL A 693 16.77 21.31 6.77
CA VAL A 693 15.76 22.06 6.01
C VAL A 693 16.46 23.10 5.15
N TYR A 694 16.24 23.01 3.85
CA TYR A 694 16.78 23.93 2.85
C TYR A 694 15.64 24.76 2.24
N GLY A 695 15.78 26.08 2.20
CA GLY A 695 14.77 27.02 1.72
C GLY A 695 15.08 27.68 0.37
N GLY A 696 16.36 27.74 -0.04
CA GLY A 696 16.80 28.38 -1.29
C GLY A 696 17.57 27.48 -2.25
N VAL A 697 17.82 26.21 -1.91
CA VAL A 697 18.56 25.27 -2.77
C VAL A 697 17.66 24.77 -3.91
N ARG A 698 18.12 24.90 -5.15
CA ARG A 698 17.41 24.42 -6.35
C ARG A 698 18.31 23.57 -7.26
N TYR A 699 17.69 22.67 -8.02
CA TYR A 699 18.36 21.77 -8.95
C TYR A 699 17.67 21.81 -10.32
N ASP A 700 18.48 21.99 -11.37
CA ASP A 700 18.05 22.10 -12.76
C ASP A 700 18.77 21.05 -13.61
N GLU A 701 18.09 20.34 -14.50
CA GLU A 701 18.70 19.45 -15.50
C GLU A 701 18.10 19.72 -16.89
N LYS A 702 18.98 19.84 -17.90
CA LYS A 702 18.58 19.90 -19.31
C LYS A 702 19.28 18.82 -20.11
N LEU A 703 18.52 18.18 -21.00
CA LEU A 703 18.99 17.08 -21.83
C LEU A 703 18.65 17.30 -23.30
N TRP A 704 19.60 16.94 -24.17
CA TRP A 704 19.39 16.74 -25.60
C TRP A 704 20.06 15.45 -26.06
N SER A 705 19.28 14.50 -26.60
CA SER A 705 19.77 13.20 -27.08
C SER A 705 19.22 12.83 -28.46
N PRO A 706 19.95 13.07 -29.56
CA PRO A 706 19.68 12.43 -30.84
C PRO A 706 20.00 10.92 -30.79
N SER A 707 19.15 10.12 -31.43
CA SER A 707 19.29 8.67 -31.51
C SER A 707 18.97 8.11 -32.89
N VAL A 708 19.43 6.89 -33.13
CA VAL A 708 19.09 6.08 -34.30
C VAL A 708 18.70 4.68 -33.84
N ARG A 709 17.61 4.14 -34.37
CA ARG A 709 17.21 2.74 -34.20
C ARG A 709 17.08 2.07 -35.55
N TYR A 710 17.72 0.92 -35.70
CA TYR A 710 17.55 0.01 -36.83
C TYR A 710 17.12 -1.37 -36.29
N SER A 711 16.10 -1.96 -36.88
CA SER A 711 15.60 -3.29 -36.52
C SER A 711 15.17 -4.05 -37.76
N LYS A 712 15.63 -5.29 -37.89
CA LYS A 712 15.30 -6.17 -39.01
C LYS A 712 15.22 -7.63 -38.59
N LYS A 713 14.12 -8.29 -38.95
CA LYS A 713 13.87 -9.72 -38.85
C LYS A 713 13.66 -10.29 -40.25
N ASN A 714 14.51 -11.24 -40.63
CA ASN A 714 14.44 -11.94 -41.89
C ASN A 714 13.59 -13.23 -41.76
N PRO A 715 12.95 -13.69 -42.85
CA PRO A 715 12.26 -14.99 -42.88
C PRO A 715 13.18 -16.15 -42.49
N ASP A 716 14.46 -16.07 -42.85
CA ASP A 716 15.50 -17.09 -42.62
C ASP A 716 15.92 -17.23 -41.13
N GLY A 717 15.18 -16.60 -40.21
CA GLY A 717 15.41 -16.71 -38.76
C GLY A 717 16.44 -15.73 -38.18
N LEU A 718 17.16 -14.96 -39.01
CA LEU A 718 18.05 -13.89 -38.55
C LEU A 718 17.24 -12.68 -38.07
N SER A 719 17.57 -12.15 -36.90
CA SER A 719 17.04 -10.90 -36.35
C SER A 719 18.17 -10.02 -35.83
N VAL A 720 18.17 -8.74 -36.16
CA VAL A 720 19.16 -7.74 -35.74
C VAL A 720 18.43 -6.50 -35.24
N ASP A 721 18.82 -5.98 -34.07
CA ASP A 721 18.32 -4.72 -33.50
C ASP A 721 19.52 -3.91 -33.01
N ILE A 722 19.68 -2.69 -33.53
CA ILE A 722 20.78 -1.77 -33.25
C ILE A 722 20.19 -0.44 -32.79
N TYR A 723 20.73 0.07 -31.69
CA TYR A 723 20.39 1.38 -31.14
C TYR A 723 21.64 2.19 -30.83
N GLY A 724 21.73 3.39 -31.38
CA GLY A 724 22.80 4.35 -31.09
C GLY A 724 22.20 5.64 -30.53
N VAL A 725 22.85 6.23 -29.52
CA VAL A 725 22.45 7.52 -28.95
C VAL A 725 23.67 8.33 -28.54
N LEU A 726 23.62 9.63 -28.83
CA LEU A 726 24.55 10.63 -28.31
C LEU A 726 23.75 11.52 -27.38
N ASN A 727 24.19 11.68 -26.13
CA ASN A 727 23.48 12.39 -25.08
C ASN A 727 24.35 13.55 -24.59
N ARG A 728 23.76 14.75 -24.51
CA ARG A 728 24.36 15.94 -23.90
C ARG A 728 23.46 16.40 -22.77
N MET A 729 23.93 16.22 -21.54
CA MET A 729 23.23 16.62 -20.32
C MET A 729 24.00 17.73 -19.61
N GLN A 730 23.27 18.73 -19.11
CA GLN A 730 23.79 19.74 -18.19
C GLN A 730 22.91 19.77 -16.94
N ALA A 731 23.51 19.49 -15.79
CA ALA A 731 22.87 19.64 -14.48
C ALA A 731 23.50 20.83 -13.74
N GLN A 732 22.67 21.59 -13.03
CA GLN A 732 23.07 22.69 -12.16
C GLN A 732 22.49 22.48 -10.76
N THR A 733 23.27 22.77 -9.73
CA THR A 733 22.76 22.97 -8.37
C THR A 733 23.05 24.41 -7.98
N THR A 734 21.99 25.12 -7.59
CA THR A 734 22.05 26.53 -7.22
C THR A 734 21.82 26.66 -5.73
N ASP A 735 22.81 27.19 -5.02
CA ASP A 735 22.75 27.55 -3.62
C ASP A 735 23.38 28.93 -3.45
N THR A 736 22.56 29.97 -3.42
CA THR A 736 23.01 31.37 -3.29
C THR A 736 22.48 32.05 -2.03
N SER A 737 21.76 31.28 -1.21
CA SER A 737 21.12 31.71 0.02
C SER A 737 22.14 31.83 1.14
N SER A 738 22.01 32.87 1.96
CA SER A 738 22.83 33.08 3.16
C SER A 738 22.08 32.79 4.46
N ARG A 739 21.05 31.94 4.39
CA ARG A 739 20.06 31.75 5.46
C ARG A 739 19.78 30.26 5.64
N LYS A 740 19.87 29.79 6.87
CA LYS A 740 19.42 28.45 7.27
C LYS A 740 17.99 28.53 7.80
N TYR A 741 17.14 27.60 7.39
CA TYR A 741 15.71 27.59 7.75
C TYR A 741 15.36 26.48 8.74
N ASN A 742 14.21 26.61 9.40
CA ASN A 742 13.53 25.52 10.09
C ASN A 742 12.22 25.14 9.36
N TRP A 743 11.48 24.16 9.88
CA TRP A 743 10.19 23.74 9.29
C TRP A 743 9.06 24.78 9.43
N ALA A 744 9.18 25.75 10.34
CA ALA A 744 8.28 26.89 10.43
C ALA A 744 8.58 27.99 9.39
N GLN A 745 9.58 27.78 8.52
CA GLN A 745 10.08 28.72 7.49
C GLN A 745 10.82 29.93 8.07
N GLU A 746 11.16 29.88 9.36
CA GLU A 746 11.91 30.92 10.06
C GLU A 746 13.40 30.77 9.78
N VAL A 747 14.12 31.90 9.70
CA VAL A 747 15.57 31.93 9.53
C VAL A 747 16.23 31.72 10.89
N ILE A 748 16.88 30.58 11.09
CA ILE A 748 17.50 30.19 12.37
C ILE A 748 19.00 30.49 12.45
N ALA A 749 19.68 30.73 11.31
CA ALA A 749 21.07 31.16 11.27
C ALA A 749 21.40 31.84 9.93
N GLN A 750 22.47 32.65 9.91
CA GLN A 750 23.14 33.05 8.68
C GLN A 750 24.25 32.05 8.36
N VAL A 751 24.46 31.79 7.06
CA VAL A 751 25.43 30.82 6.54
C VAL A 751 26.02 31.33 5.22
N SER A 752 27.18 30.80 4.81
CA SER A 752 27.79 31.15 3.51
C SER A 752 27.15 30.42 2.33
N GLY A 753 26.44 29.32 2.59
CA GLY A 753 25.57 28.55 1.69
C GLY A 753 24.70 27.60 2.52
N GLU A 754 23.56 27.15 2.00
CA GLU A 754 22.68 26.20 2.72
C GLU A 754 23.16 24.75 2.66
N LEU A 755 23.84 24.37 1.57
CA LEU A 755 24.44 23.05 1.41
C LEU A 755 25.75 22.96 2.20
N ASN A 756 25.74 22.16 3.26
CA ASN A 756 26.97 21.58 3.79
C ASN A 756 27.41 20.43 2.87
N GLY A 757 28.62 20.51 2.33
CA GLY A 757 29.20 19.50 1.46
C GLY A 757 30.65 19.81 1.10
N ILE A 758 31.06 19.48 -0.12
CA ILE A 758 32.41 19.74 -0.67
C ILE A 758 32.71 21.24 -0.71
N ARG A 759 31.67 22.07 -0.75
CA ARG A 759 31.70 23.54 -0.67
C ARG A 759 30.63 23.99 0.31
N ALA A 760 31.01 24.76 1.33
CA ALA A 760 30.10 25.37 2.31
C ALA A 760 29.95 26.88 2.04
N GLN A 761 29.71 27.24 0.77
CA GLN A 761 29.63 28.62 0.29
C GLN A 761 28.67 28.71 -0.91
N LYS A 762 28.33 29.93 -1.31
CA LYS A 762 27.48 30.17 -2.48
C LYS A 762 28.06 29.51 -3.73
N SER A 763 27.22 28.77 -4.44
CA SER A 763 27.59 27.99 -5.60
C SER A 763 26.48 28.00 -6.63
N ALA A 764 26.86 28.08 -7.90
CA ALA A 764 25.99 27.79 -9.03
C ALA A 764 26.62 26.67 -9.87
N TYR A 765 27.07 25.61 -9.18
CA TYR A 765 27.83 24.53 -9.78
C TYR A 765 27.06 23.83 -10.88
N ARG A 766 27.71 23.70 -12.02
CA ARG A 766 27.25 22.97 -13.20
C ARG A 766 28.20 21.83 -13.49
N PHE A 767 27.66 20.66 -13.80
CA PHE A 767 28.40 19.61 -14.50
C PHE A 767 27.73 19.28 -15.83
N LYS A 768 28.54 18.88 -16.81
CA LYS A 768 28.14 18.54 -18.17
C LYS A 768 28.64 17.14 -18.49
N ASP A 769 27.71 16.27 -18.83
CA ASP A 769 28.01 14.91 -19.31
C ASP A 769 27.79 14.85 -20.82
N ARG A 770 28.76 14.25 -21.51
CA ARG A 770 28.65 13.81 -22.90
C ARG A 770 28.71 12.29 -22.91
N ASN A 771 27.58 11.65 -23.19
CA ASN A 771 27.47 10.20 -23.17
C ASN A 771 27.27 9.66 -24.60
N SER A 772 28.03 8.64 -24.97
CA SER A 772 27.93 7.94 -26.26
C SER A 772 27.60 6.49 -25.98
N MET A 773 26.47 6.00 -26.48
CA MET A 773 26.02 4.63 -26.23
C MET A 773 25.64 3.91 -27.54
N LEU A 774 26.10 2.66 -27.65
CA LEU A 774 25.78 1.74 -28.74
C LEU A 774 25.29 0.42 -28.15
N ILE A 775 24.19 -0.09 -28.70
CA ILE A 775 23.64 -1.40 -28.37
C ILE A 775 23.41 -2.14 -29.69
N ALA A 776 23.88 -3.37 -29.78
CA ALA A 776 23.71 -4.24 -30.93
C ALA A 776 23.31 -5.64 -30.46
N ASN A 777 22.10 -6.06 -30.84
CA ASN A 777 21.54 -7.38 -30.57
C ASN A 777 21.39 -8.14 -31.89
N ALA A 778 21.81 -9.40 -31.93
CA ALA A 778 21.63 -10.29 -33.07
C ALA A 778 21.15 -11.66 -32.59
N SER A 779 20.27 -12.31 -33.33
CA SER A 779 19.87 -13.69 -33.05
C SER A 779 19.49 -14.46 -34.30
N TYR A 780 19.76 -15.77 -34.31
CA TYR A 780 19.52 -16.65 -35.43
C TYR A 780 18.79 -17.91 -34.97
N ALA A 781 17.66 -18.22 -35.60
CA ALA A 781 16.91 -19.45 -35.36
C ALA A 781 17.51 -20.60 -36.20
N LEU A 782 18.06 -21.60 -35.52
CA LEU A 782 18.56 -22.84 -36.11
C LEU A 782 17.41 -23.85 -36.19
N GLY A 783 16.55 -23.67 -37.19
CA GLY A 783 15.29 -24.41 -37.32
C GLY A 783 14.27 -24.04 -36.22
N ALA A 784 13.31 -24.93 -35.97
CA ALA A 784 12.23 -24.68 -35.00
C ALA A 784 12.66 -24.81 -33.53
N HIS A 785 13.72 -25.57 -33.23
CA HIS A 785 14.05 -26.00 -31.87
C HIS A 785 15.23 -25.27 -31.23
N HIS A 786 16.06 -24.59 -32.01
CA HIS A 786 17.32 -24.01 -31.51
C HIS A 786 17.44 -22.53 -31.89
N LYS A 787 18.02 -21.72 -31.01
CA LYS A 787 18.29 -20.31 -31.28
C LYS A 787 19.62 -19.89 -30.66
N LEU A 788 20.46 -19.26 -31.46
CA LEU A 788 21.65 -18.55 -31.00
C LEU A 788 21.34 -17.06 -30.90
N ALA A 789 21.91 -16.36 -29.92
CA ALA A 789 21.84 -14.91 -29.85
C ALA A 789 23.10 -14.29 -29.23
N ALA A 790 23.46 -13.11 -29.73
CA ALA A 790 24.58 -12.29 -29.29
C ALA A 790 24.08 -10.89 -28.94
N SER A 791 24.71 -10.26 -27.95
CA SER A 791 24.41 -8.90 -27.51
C SER A 791 25.72 -8.18 -27.21
N TYR A 792 25.84 -6.94 -27.67
CA TYR A 792 26.92 -6.03 -27.31
C TYR A 792 26.34 -4.68 -26.90
N SER A 793 26.83 -4.14 -25.80
CA SER A 793 26.48 -2.83 -25.25
C SER A 793 27.76 -2.11 -24.88
N TRP A 794 27.90 -0.85 -25.30
CA TRP A 794 28.99 0.04 -24.93
C TRP A 794 28.43 1.42 -24.55
N ASN A 795 28.98 2.02 -23.50
CA ASN A 795 28.63 3.36 -23.03
C ASN A 795 29.91 4.07 -22.57
N ARG A 796 30.19 5.24 -23.13
CA ARG A 796 31.27 6.15 -22.70
C ARG A 796 30.69 7.44 -22.16
N THR A 797 31.06 7.78 -20.93
CA THR A 797 30.72 9.03 -20.24
C THR A 797 31.95 9.92 -20.17
N HIS A 798 31.83 11.18 -20.59
CA HIS A 798 32.87 12.20 -20.45
C HIS A 798 32.28 13.40 -19.68
N ARG A 799 32.79 13.66 -18.48
CA ARG A 799 32.26 14.64 -17.51
C ARG A 799 33.19 15.84 -17.34
N THR A 800 32.61 17.03 -17.34
CA THR A 800 33.28 18.31 -17.04
C THR A 800 32.46 19.17 -16.09
N GLY A 801 33.08 20.11 -15.37
CA GLY A 801 32.45 20.90 -14.32
C GLY A 801 32.90 22.36 -14.30
N SER A 802 32.02 23.23 -13.84
CA SER A 802 32.22 24.69 -13.77
C SER A 802 31.38 25.29 -12.65
N ASP A 803 31.89 26.29 -11.94
CA ASP A 803 31.11 27.09 -10.98
C ASP A 803 31.45 28.57 -11.18
N PRO A 804 30.49 29.42 -11.60
CA PRO A 804 30.75 30.84 -11.79
C PRO A 804 30.84 31.63 -10.48
N LEU A 805 30.51 31.01 -9.33
CA LEU A 805 30.59 31.63 -8.00
C LEU A 805 31.80 31.13 -7.17
N ALA A 806 32.63 30.24 -7.72
CA ALA A 806 33.81 29.76 -7.01
C ALA A 806 34.88 30.85 -6.86
N THR A 807 35.36 31.03 -5.64
CA THR A 807 36.52 31.87 -5.31
C THR A 807 37.83 31.12 -5.58
N ALA A 808 38.95 31.85 -5.68
CA ALA A 808 40.26 31.27 -6.00
C ALA A 808 40.79 30.25 -4.98
N GLU A 809 40.20 30.20 -3.78
CA GLU A 809 40.57 29.29 -2.69
C GLU A 809 40.00 27.87 -2.86
N TRP A 810 38.99 27.69 -3.73
CA TRP A 810 38.24 26.42 -3.86
C TRP A 810 38.34 25.81 -5.26
N THR A 811 38.68 24.53 -5.30
CA THR A 811 38.71 23.77 -6.55
C THR A 811 37.31 23.49 -7.07
N ILE A 812 37.12 23.73 -8.36
CA ILE A 812 35.94 23.33 -9.11
C ILE A 812 36.08 21.84 -9.48
N PRO A 813 35.22 20.93 -8.97
CA PRO A 813 35.30 19.52 -9.31
C PRO A 813 34.97 19.29 -10.79
N PHE A 814 35.71 18.37 -11.43
CA PHE A 814 35.65 18.10 -12.88
C PHE A 814 36.11 19.28 -13.77
N ARG A 815 36.91 20.21 -13.24
CA ARG A 815 37.58 21.23 -14.06
C ARG A 815 38.45 20.57 -15.14
N GLU A 816 39.21 19.55 -14.76
CA GLU A 816 39.79 18.60 -15.69
C GLU A 816 38.73 17.54 -16.08
N PRO A 817 38.64 17.12 -17.35
CA PRO A 817 37.69 16.09 -17.75
C PRO A 817 37.95 14.74 -17.08
N GLN A 818 36.89 14.05 -16.69
CA GLN A 818 36.93 12.67 -16.23
C GLN A 818 36.14 11.76 -17.16
N GLU A 819 36.59 10.51 -17.32
CA GLU A 819 36.03 9.56 -18.27
C GLU A 819 35.71 8.21 -17.64
N LEU A 820 34.60 7.60 -18.09
CA LEU A 820 34.19 6.24 -17.74
C LEU A 820 33.68 5.53 -19.00
N ASP A 821 34.38 4.49 -19.41
CA ASP A 821 33.99 3.57 -20.47
C ASP A 821 33.46 2.27 -19.84
N LYS A 822 32.34 1.76 -20.34
CA LYS A 822 31.70 0.51 -19.91
C LYS A 822 31.27 -0.30 -21.12
N TYR A 823 31.41 -1.62 -21.06
CA TYR A 823 30.82 -2.53 -22.03
C TYR A 823 30.27 -3.82 -21.40
N VAL A 824 29.28 -4.40 -22.08
CA VAL A 824 28.72 -5.72 -21.79
C VAL A 824 28.59 -6.51 -23.09
N ALA A 825 29.32 -7.61 -23.21
CA ALA A 825 29.22 -8.56 -24.32
C ALA A 825 28.56 -9.85 -23.82
N ALA A 826 27.67 -10.46 -24.61
CA ALA A 826 26.94 -11.66 -24.21
C ALA A 826 26.65 -12.59 -25.38
N LEU A 827 26.65 -13.89 -25.10
CA LEU A 827 26.24 -14.96 -26.01
C LEU A 827 25.25 -15.88 -25.31
N SER A 828 24.26 -16.38 -26.04
CA SER A 828 23.28 -17.34 -25.53
C SER A 828 22.89 -18.40 -26.56
N TYR A 829 22.50 -19.56 -26.04
CA TYR A 829 21.94 -20.68 -26.78
C TYR A 829 20.64 -21.11 -26.09
N GLN A 830 19.56 -21.17 -26.86
CA GLN A 830 18.26 -21.68 -26.43
C GLN A 830 17.95 -22.99 -27.16
N ALA A 831 17.41 -23.95 -26.42
CA ALA A 831 16.84 -25.19 -26.95
C ALA A 831 15.38 -25.35 -26.48
N VAL A 832 14.50 -25.70 -27.41
CA VAL A 832 13.07 -26.02 -27.21
C VAL A 832 12.89 -27.50 -27.50
N LEU A 833 12.64 -28.29 -26.44
CA LEU A 833 12.68 -29.76 -26.46
C LEU A 833 11.34 -30.34 -26.01
N TRP A 834 11.11 -31.62 -26.35
CA TRP A 834 9.93 -32.40 -25.96
C TRP A 834 8.60 -31.70 -26.27
N GLU A 835 8.34 -31.40 -27.56
CA GLU A 835 7.09 -30.76 -28.01
C GLU A 835 6.79 -29.45 -27.25
N GLU A 836 7.80 -28.58 -27.16
CA GLU A 836 7.79 -27.30 -26.44
C GLU A 836 7.63 -27.39 -24.90
N ARG A 837 7.48 -28.58 -24.32
CA ARG A 837 7.31 -28.73 -22.87
C ARG A 837 8.53 -28.35 -22.07
N LEU A 838 9.73 -28.49 -22.63
CA LEU A 838 10.98 -28.00 -22.02
C LEU A 838 11.54 -26.87 -22.88
N THR A 839 11.88 -25.74 -22.26
CA THR A 839 12.74 -24.74 -22.93
C THR A 839 13.84 -24.32 -21.99
N SER A 840 15.08 -24.47 -22.45
CA SER A 840 16.28 -24.15 -21.69
C SER A 840 17.12 -23.11 -22.44
N VAL A 841 17.70 -22.18 -21.69
CA VAL A 841 18.60 -21.13 -22.20
C VAL A 841 19.88 -21.16 -21.38
N PHE A 842 21.02 -21.36 -22.03
CA PHE A 842 22.34 -21.14 -21.48
C PHE A 842 22.91 -19.83 -22.02
N PHE A 843 23.62 -19.07 -21.19
CA PHE A 843 24.28 -17.85 -21.63
C PHE A 843 25.55 -17.53 -20.85
N VAL A 844 26.46 -16.79 -21.51
CA VAL A 844 27.67 -16.21 -20.93
C VAL A 844 27.68 -14.71 -21.17
N LYS A 845 28.24 -13.97 -20.22
CA LYS A 845 28.36 -12.50 -20.24
C LYS A 845 29.77 -12.08 -19.84
N ASN A 846 30.27 -11.03 -20.46
CA ASN A 846 31.52 -10.37 -20.12
C ASN A 846 31.22 -8.89 -19.84
N PHE A 847 31.66 -8.39 -18.70
CA PHE A 847 31.40 -7.05 -18.19
C PHE A 847 32.74 -6.35 -17.96
N GLY A 848 33.00 -5.26 -18.67
CA GLY A 848 34.26 -4.53 -18.56
C GLY A 848 34.05 -3.02 -18.39
N TYR A 849 34.88 -2.40 -17.55
CA TYR A 849 34.95 -0.94 -17.45
C TYR A 849 36.40 -0.46 -17.38
N SER A 850 36.62 0.77 -17.84
CA SER A 850 37.83 1.55 -17.56
C SER A 850 37.44 3.00 -17.21
N ALA A 851 38.19 3.62 -16.31
CA ALA A 851 37.91 4.96 -15.81
C ALA A 851 39.20 5.77 -15.65
N ARG A 852 39.13 7.04 -16.07
CA ARG A 852 40.17 8.05 -15.87
C ARG A 852 39.61 9.13 -14.97
N THR A 853 40.16 9.26 -13.77
CA THR A 853 39.66 10.16 -12.73
C THR A 853 40.79 10.93 -12.08
N ASN A 854 40.46 12.00 -11.37
CA ASN A 854 41.38 12.72 -10.50
C ASN A 854 40.89 12.63 -9.07
N THR A 855 41.73 12.21 -8.13
CA THR A 855 41.49 12.38 -6.68
C THR A 855 42.12 13.67 -6.18
N TYR A 856 41.47 14.26 -5.18
CA TYR A 856 41.92 15.49 -4.54
C TYR A 856 42.26 15.17 -3.08
N ASN A 857 43.46 15.54 -2.63
CA ASN A 857 43.86 15.36 -1.24
C ASN A 857 43.49 16.61 -0.43
N TYR A 858 42.62 16.44 0.58
CA TYR A 858 42.13 17.54 1.42
C TYR A 858 42.81 17.48 2.79
N ASN A 859 43.84 18.28 2.99
CA ASN A 859 44.54 18.41 4.26
C ASN A 859 44.16 19.75 4.91
N GLY A 860 43.43 19.71 6.03
CA GLY A 860 43.18 20.90 6.86
C GLY A 860 42.39 22.05 6.20
N GLY A 861 41.63 21.79 5.13
CA GLY A 861 40.78 22.79 4.48
C GLY A 861 41.45 23.63 3.38
N GLN A 862 42.73 23.38 3.06
CA GLN A 862 43.36 23.90 1.83
C GLN A 862 43.76 22.75 0.92
N GLN A 863 43.45 22.85 -0.38
CA GLN A 863 43.84 21.84 -1.35
C GLN A 863 45.20 22.16 -1.95
N LYS A 864 46.13 21.20 -1.86
CA LYS A 864 47.26 21.09 -2.80
C LYS A 864 47.43 19.63 -3.19
N GLU A 865 47.40 19.42 -4.52
CA GLU A 865 47.63 18.18 -5.29
C GLU A 865 46.37 17.54 -5.92
N ILE A 866 46.49 17.29 -7.22
CA ILE A 866 45.53 16.56 -8.08
C ILE A 866 46.23 15.27 -8.49
N ILE A 867 45.72 14.12 -8.05
CA ILE A 867 46.34 12.82 -8.32
C ILE A 867 45.52 12.11 -9.41
N PRO A 868 46.07 11.90 -10.62
CA PRO A 868 45.39 11.13 -11.64
C PRO A 868 45.33 9.66 -11.24
N TYR A 869 44.14 9.07 -11.31
CA TYR A 869 43.86 7.67 -10.98
C TYR A 869 43.17 6.98 -12.14
N PHE A 870 43.81 5.92 -12.65
CA PHE A 870 43.25 5.01 -13.65
C PHE A 870 42.74 3.75 -12.98
N SER A 871 41.55 3.30 -13.35
CA SER A 871 40.94 2.07 -12.84
C SER A 871 40.39 1.24 -14.01
N GLU A 872 40.64 -0.06 -14.01
CA GLU A 872 40.08 -0.98 -15.00
C GLU A 872 39.61 -2.29 -14.36
N ASN A 873 38.58 -2.89 -14.94
CA ASN A 873 38.11 -4.20 -14.52
C ASN A 873 37.45 -4.96 -15.67
N ASN A 874 37.64 -6.28 -15.67
CA ASN A 874 36.91 -7.19 -16.53
C ASN A 874 36.39 -8.39 -15.70
N ARG A 875 35.13 -8.79 -15.92
CA ARG A 875 34.44 -9.87 -15.20
C ARG A 875 33.64 -10.75 -16.14
N TRP A 876 33.74 -12.06 -15.96
CA TRP A 876 32.89 -13.03 -16.62
C TRP A 876 31.72 -13.44 -15.71
N GLY A 877 30.56 -13.64 -16.33
CA GLY A 877 29.35 -14.18 -15.74
C GLY A 877 28.75 -15.25 -16.65
N ALA A 878 27.92 -16.11 -16.08
CA ALA A 878 27.24 -17.19 -16.80
C ALA A 878 25.92 -17.51 -16.12
N GLY A 879 24.95 -17.99 -16.89
CA GLY A 879 23.65 -18.35 -16.38
C GLY A 879 22.95 -19.42 -17.19
N PHE A 880 21.94 -19.98 -16.54
CA PHE A 880 21.09 -21.03 -17.07
C PHE A 880 19.65 -20.76 -16.62
N GLY A 881 18.71 -20.80 -17.55
CA GLY A 881 17.29 -20.80 -17.24
C GLY A 881 16.64 -22.02 -17.87
N THR A 882 15.64 -22.61 -17.21
CA THR A 882 14.77 -23.60 -17.81
C THR A 882 13.33 -23.44 -17.35
N LYS A 883 12.40 -23.71 -18.26
CA LYS A 883 10.96 -23.83 -17.98
C LYS A 883 10.49 -25.23 -18.34
N PHE A 884 9.58 -25.77 -17.54
CA PHE A 884 8.96 -27.07 -17.80
C PHE A 884 7.43 -26.98 -17.66
N GLN A 885 6.72 -27.25 -18.76
CA GLN A 885 5.27 -27.28 -18.84
C GLN A 885 4.77 -28.67 -18.41
N LEU A 886 4.34 -28.78 -17.15
CA LEU A 886 3.80 -30.02 -16.58
C LEU A 886 2.53 -30.44 -17.30
N ASN A 887 1.61 -29.49 -17.50
CA ASN A 887 0.34 -29.65 -18.21
C ASN A 887 -0.13 -28.25 -18.67
N ALA A 888 -1.29 -28.16 -19.33
CA ALA A 888 -1.81 -26.88 -19.86
C ALA A 888 -2.06 -25.79 -18.79
N ALA A 889 -2.16 -26.15 -17.51
CA ALA A 889 -2.40 -25.22 -16.41
C ALA A 889 -1.14 -24.88 -15.59
N SER A 890 -0.14 -25.77 -15.54
CA SER A 890 0.97 -25.73 -14.58
C SER A 890 2.34 -25.60 -15.25
N LEU A 891 3.09 -24.57 -14.85
CA LEU A 891 4.42 -24.25 -15.34
C LEU A 891 5.42 -24.19 -14.17
N ILE A 892 6.55 -24.88 -14.30
CA ILE A 892 7.71 -24.74 -13.40
C ILE A 892 8.79 -23.93 -14.11
N LYS A 893 9.49 -23.08 -13.36
CA LYS A 893 10.69 -22.35 -13.81
C LYS A 893 11.82 -22.52 -12.82
N LEU A 894 13.03 -22.72 -13.33
CA LEU A 894 14.27 -22.66 -12.56
C LEU A 894 15.24 -21.73 -13.28
N SER A 895 15.94 -20.86 -12.57
CA SER A 895 16.99 -20.05 -13.18
C SER A 895 18.14 -19.73 -12.23
N PHE A 896 19.34 -19.64 -12.81
CA PHE A 896 20.59 -19.32 -12.17
C PHE A 896 21.34 -18.27 -13.00
N GLU A 897 21.93 -17.27 -12.34
CA GLU A 897 22.90 -16.36 -12.98
C GLU A 897 23.99 -15.98 -11.99
N SER A 898 25.25 -16.11 -12.41
CA SER A 898 26.40 -15.43 -11.81
C SER A 898 26.62 -14.15 -12.61
N THR A 899 26.28 -13.00 -12.02
CA THR A 899 26.30 -11.68 -12.68
C THR A 899 27.21 -10.70 -11.92
N ALA A 900 27.62 -9.63 -12.62
CA ALA A 900 28.37 -8.52 -12.05
C ALA A 900 27.70 -7.18 -12.41
N ARG A 901 27.81 -6.19 -11.51
CA ARG A 901 27.35 -4.82 -11.72
C ARG A 901 28.52 -3.86 -11.55
N MET A 902 28.83 -3.11 -12.58
CA MET A 902 29.95 -2.18 -12.59
C MET A 902 29.54 -0.87 -11.89
N PRO A 903 30.50 -0.13 -11.30
CA PRO A 903 30.23 1.20 -10.76
C PRO A 903 29.53 2.10 -11.77
N ASP A 904 28.73 3.02 -11.25
CA ASP A 904 28.07 4.07 -12.02
C ASP A 904 28.87 5.37 -12.00
N GLY A 905 28.60 6.29 -12.94
CA GLY A 905 29.35 7.53 -13.09
C GLY A 905 29.37 8.38 -11.81
N VAL A 906 28.25 8.49 -11.09
CA VAL A 906 28.19 9.22 -9.81
C VAL A 906 28.89 8.48 -8.66
N GLU A 907 29.00 7.15 -8.70
CA GLU A 907 29.66 6.40 -7.64
C GLU A 907 31.18 6.47 -7.75
N LEU A 908 31.69 6.35 -8.97
CA LEU A 908 33.13 6.32 -9.24
C LEU A 908 33.70 7.75 -9.36
N LEU A 909 33.03 8.63 -10.12
CA LEU A 909 33.47 10.02 -10.33
C LEU A 909 32.99 10.98 -9.23
N GLY A 910 31.95 10.64 -8.46
CA GLY A 910 31.28 11.57 -7.55
C GLY A 910 30.27 12.50 -8.25
N ASN A 911 29.69 13.46 -7.50
CA ASN A 911 28.75 14.47 -8.03
C ASN A 911 29.25 15.92 -7.94
N GLY A 912 30.43 16.16 -7.37
CA GLY A 912 31.01 17.50 -7.21
C GLY A 912 30.39 18.38 -6.11
N ASN A 913 29.32 17.94 -5.43
CA ASN A 913 28.64 18.71 -4.39
C ASN A 913 28.67 18.01 -3.02
N THR A 914 28.16 16.79 -2.94
CA THR A 914 27.94 16.03 -1.70
C THR A 914 28.44 14.59 -1.75
N ILE A 915 28.86 14.12 -2.93
CA ILE A 915 29.39 12.78 -3.16
C ILE A 915 30.81 12.92 -3.70
N LEU A 916 31.77 12.47 -2.90
CA LEU A 916 33.20 12.37 -3.23
C LEU A 916 33.43 11.23 -4.23
N ASN A 917 34.49 11.34 -5.03
CA ASN A 917 34.89 10.28 -5.95
C ASN A 917 35.47 9.07 -5.22
N ALA A 918 35.31 7.89 -5.83
CA ALA A 918 35.71 6.61 -5.25
C ALA A 918 36.30 5.68 -6.35
N PRO A 919 37.49 5.99 -6.89
CA PRO A 919 37.98 5.31 -8.08
C PRO A 919 38.49 3.88 -7.82
N GLY A 920 38.73 3.51 -6.55
CA GLY A 920 39.07 2.16 -6.11
C GLY A 920 37.87 1.19 -6.01
N LEU A 921 36.66 1.58 -6.44
CA LEU A 921 35.46 0.74 -6.39
C LEU A 921 35.59 -0.51 -7.28
N LYS A 922 35.31 -1.67 -6.70
CA LYS A 922 35.22 -2.94 -7.39
C LYS A 922 33.79 -3.16 -7.93
N PRO A 923 33.60 -3.86 -9.05
CA PRO A 923 32.27 -4.30 -9.48
C PRO A 923 31.62 -5.22 -8.44
N GLU A 924 30.34 -4.99 -8.16
CA GLU A 924 29.50 -5.89 -7.37
C GLU A 924 29.38 -7.24 -8.09
N LYS A 925 29.21 -8.32 -7.33
CA LYS A 925 28.96 -9.66 -7.89
C LYS A 925 27.83 -10.35 -7.15
N SER A 926 27.02 -11.14 -7.85
CA SER A 926 25.98 -11.92 -7.20
C SER A 926 25.73 -13.24 -7.91
N ALA A 927 25.67 -14.32 -7.12
CA ALA A 927 25.13 -15.60 -7.57
C ALA A 927 23.65 -15.66 -7.19
N ASN A 928 22.79 -15.75 -8.21
CA ASN A 928 21.36 -15.60 -8.11
C ASN A 928 20.67 -16.92 -8.49
N VAL A 929 19.82 -17.45 -7.61
CA VAL A 929 19.00 -18.65 -7.86
C VAL A 929 17.52 -18.28 -7.74
N ASN A 930 16.69 -18.73 -8.67
CA ASN A 930 15.22 -18.67 -8.57
C ASN A 930 14.62 -20.05 -8.84
N ALA A 931 13.56 -20.36 -8.12
CA ALA A 931 12.65 -21.46 -8.43
C ALA A 931 11.21 -20.94 -8.33
N GLY A 932 10.37 -21.25 -9.31
CA GLY A 932 8.99 -20.78 -9.34
C GLY A 932 8.02 -21.79 -9.91
N ILE A 933 6.80 -21.78 -9.39
CA ILE A 933 5.66 -22.53 -9.92
C ILE A 933 4.49 -21.58 -10.14
N ALA A 934 3.95 -21.62 -11.36
CA ALA A 934 2.76 -20.87 -11.75
C ALA A 934 1.67 -21.86 -12.17
N GLN A 935 0.46 -21.68 -11.63
CA GLN A 935 -0.72 -22.46 -12.00
C GLN A 935 -1.85 -21.52 -12.41
N THR A 936 -2.47 -21.77 -13.56
CA THR A 936 -3.68 -21.05 -14.02
C THR A 936 -4.73 -22.06 -14.45
N PHE A 937 -5.89 -22.04 -13.82
CA PHE A 937 -7.02 -22.89 -14.20
C PHE A 937 -8.32 -22.10 -14.27
N ARG A 938 -9.30 -22.67 -14.98
CA ARG A 938 -10.65 -22.14 -15.12
C ARG A 938 -11.65 -23.15 -14.56
N ASP A 939 -12.60 -22.66 -13.78
CA ASP A 939 -13.72 -23.40 -13.24
C ASP A 939 -15.01 -22.67 -13.62
N GLY A 940 -15.62 -23.10 -14.73
CA GLY A 940 -16.72 -22.39 -15.39
C GLY A 940 -16.36 -20.93 -15.67
N GLU A 941 -16.99 -20.01 -14.94
CA GLU A 941 -16.82 -18.56 -15.09
C GLU A 941 -15.71 -17.97 -14.20
N ASN A 942 -15.10 -18.79 -13.35
CA ASN A 942 -13.98 -18.44 -12.47
C ASN A 942 -12.66 -18.69 -13.20
N LYS A 943 -11.72 -17.75 -13.11
CA LYS A 943 -10.31 -17.95 -13.48
C LYS A 943 -9.45 -17.74 -12.24
N TRP A 944 -8.67 -18.73 -11.89
CA TRP A 944 -7.68 -18.67 -10.81
C TRP A 944 -6.27 -18.66 -11.39
N GLY A 945 -5.39 -17.89 -10.77
CA GLY A 945 -3.96 -17.87 -11.01
C GLY A 945 -3.22 -17.86 -9.68
N TYR A 946 -2.34 -18.82 -9.47
CA TYR A 946 -1.47 -18.93 -8.30
C TYR A 946 -0.02 -18.90 -8.76
N GLU A 947 0.81 -18.14 -8.07
CA GLU A 947 2.25 -18.09 -8.33
C GLU A 947 3.02 -18.10 -7.02
N LEU A 948 3.94 -19.05 -6.89
CA LEU A 948 4.90 -19.13 -5.80
C LEU A 948 6.29 -19.02 -6.41
N SER A 949 7.09 -18.07 -5.96
CA SER A 949 8.50 -17.92 -6.34
C SER A 949 9.39 -17.90 -5.11
N LEU A 950 10.51 -18.63 -5.17
CA LEU A 950 11.55 -18.67 -4.15
C LEU A 950 12.84 -18.12 -4.75
N PHE A 951 13.60 -17.37 -3.94
CA PHE A 951 14.86 -16.78 -4.38
C PHE A 951 15.99 -16.95 -3.36
N HIS A 952 17.21 -17.06 -3.88
CA HIS A 952 18.45 -16.94 -3.13
C HIS A 952 19.42 -16.03 -3.89
N ARG A 953 20.16 -15.19 -3.16
CA ARG A 953 21.17 -14.26 -3.66
C ARG A 953 22.37 -14.28 -2.71
N ASN A 954 23.55 -14.54 -3.24
CA ASN A 954 24.81 -14.43 -2.50
C ASN A 954 25.67 -13.35 -3.17
N THR A 955 25.66 -12.16 -2.57
CA THR A 955 26.20 -10.93 -3.13
C THR A 955 27.53 -10.57 -2.45
N ARG A 956 28.49 -10.09 -3.24
CA ARG A 956 29.79 -9.62 -2.77
C ARG A 956 30.16 -8.28 -3.39
N ASP A 957 31.06 -7.57 -2.71
CA ASP A 957 31.57 -6.25 -3.13
C ASP A 957 30.43 -5.23 -3.40
N LEU A 958 29.32 -5.29 -2.64
CA LEU A 958 28.14 -4.43 -2.86
C LEU A 958 28.52 -2.95 -2.71
N ILE A 959 28.30 -2.13 -3.74
CA ILE A 959 28.63 -0.71 -3.71
C ILE A 959 27.56 0.01 -2.89
N TRP A 960 27.99 0.61 -1.79
CA TRP A 960 27.13 1.23 -0.80
C TRP A 960 27.61 2.64 -0.49
N LEU A 961 26.68 3.60 -0.33
CA LEU A 961 27.02 4.96 0.08
C LEU A 961 27.24 4.99 1.59
N GLY A 962 28.48 5.30 2.00
CA GLY A 962 28.88 5.36 3.40
C GLY A 962 28.05 6.32 4.26
N GLU A 963 28.26 6.23 5.56
CA GLU A 963 27.84 7.28 6.48
C GLU A 963 28.71 8.52 6.20
N GLY A 964 28.06 9.69 6.10
CA GLY A 964 28.73 10.91 5.66
C GLY A 964 29.68 11.46 6.71
N ASP A 965 30.59 12.33 6.29
CA ASP A 965 31.47 13.06 7.20
C ASP A 965 30.74 14.22 7.90
N LEU A 966 31.45 14.88 8.82
CA LEU A 966 30.95 16.05 9.56
C LEU A 966 30.62 17.25 8.66
N TYR A 967 31.14 17.27 7.43
CA TYR A 967 30.91 18.32 6.44
C TYR A 967 29.70 18.02 5.53
N GLY A 968 29.03 16.89 5.72
CA GLY A 968 27.87 16.48 4.92
C GLY A 968 28.22 15.79 3.60
N THR A 969 29.50 15.51 3.34
CA THR A 969 29.90 14.72 2.16
C THR A 969 29.78 13.22 2.45
N ALA A 970 29.63 12.41 1.40
CA ALA A 970 29.66 10.96 1.50
C ALA A 970 30.48 10.35 0.36
N ARG A 971 30.92 9.11 0.54
CA ARG A 971 31.72 8.35 -0.43
C ARG A 971 31.14 6.95 -0.58
N TYR A 972 31.23 6.38 -1.78
CA TYR A 972 30.87 5.00 -2.01
C TYR A 972 32.00 4.05 -1.61
N GLU A 973 31.63 2.89 -1.07
CA GLU A 973 32.52 1.83 -0.61
C GLU A 973 31.96 0.44 -0.94
N ASN A 974 32.80 -0.60 -0.97
CA ASN A 974 32.35 -1.99 -1.22
C ASN A 974 32.11 -2.74 0.11
N ILE A 975 30.89 -3.22 0.35
CA ILE A 975 30.56 -4.14 1.45
C ILE A 975 30.86 -5.58 1.00
N ASP A 976 31.66 -6.31 1.78
CA ASP A 976 32.26 -7.59 1.36
C ASP A 976 31.23 -8.69 1.04
N LYS A 977 30.25 -8.96 1.91
CA LYS A 977 29.34 -10.12 1.79
C LYS A 977 27.93 -9.84 2.30
N LEU A 978 26.92 -10.12 1.47
CA LEU A 978 25.50 -10.01 1.77
C LEU A 978 24.72 -11.24 1.25
N ARG A 979 23.74 -11.73 2.02
CA ARG A 979 22.86 -12.83 1.61
C ARG A 979 21.39 -12.41 1.66
N SER A 980 20.70 -12.45 0.53
CA SER A 980 19.24 -12.32 0.48
C SER A 980 18.61 -13.68 0.17
N ALA A 981 17.54 -14.02 0.89
CA ALA A 981 16.76 -15.23 0.64
C ALA A 981 15.30 -14.98 1.06
N GLY A 982 14.35 -15.61 0.37
CA GLY A 982 12.94 -15.37 0.62
C GLY A 982 12.03 -15.96 -0.44
N GLY A 983 10.78 -15.48 -0.47
CA GLY A 983 9.80 -15.89 -1.45
C GLY A 983 8.63 -14.93 -1.61
N ASP A 984 8.01 -15.02 -2.77
CA ASP A 984 6.81 -14.31 -3.20
C ASP A 984 5.66 -15.30 -3.35
N VAL A 985 4.48 -14.92 -2.87
CA VAL A 985 3.21 -15.61 -3.18
C VAL A 985 2.29 -14.58 -3.83
N SER A 986 1.71 -14.91 -4.98
CA SER A 986 0.63 -14.12 -5.58
C SER A 986 -0.58 -14.97 -5.94
N VAL A 987 -1.76 -14.40 -5.73
CA VAL A 987 -3.06 -14.99 -6.02
C VAL A 987 -3.85 -13.99 -6.87
N ARG A 988 -4.38 -14.48 -7.98
CA ARG A 988 -5.24 -13.73 -8.90
C ARG A 988 -6.53 -14.52 -9.11
N TYR A 989 -7.66 -13.88 -8.86
CA TYR A 989 -8.98 -14.44 -9.07
C TYR A 989 -9.79 -13.48 -9.94
N ALA A 990 -10.45 -14.00 -10.98
CA ALA A 990 -11.38 -13.23 -11.78
C ALA A 990 -12.66 -14.03 -12.01
N ARG A 991 -13.82 -13.33 -12.00
CA ARG A 991 -15.13 -13.93 -12.27
C ARG A 991 -15.87 -13.18 -13.36
N LYS A 992 -16.15 -13.86 -14.47
CA LYS A 992 -16.65 -13.27 -15.73
C LYS A 992 -15.79 -12.02 -16.09
N LYS A 993 -16.45 -10.89 -16.37
CA LYS A 993 -15.87 -9.57 -16.64
C LYS A 993 -16.15 -8.54 -15.52
N TRP A 994 -16.71 -8.93 -14.37
CA TRP A 994 -17.23 -7.99 -13.34
C TRP A 994 -16.47 -7.95 -12.02
N LEU A 995 -15.68 -8.97 -11.69
CA LEU A 995 -14.89 -9.04 -10.46
C LEU A 995 -13.46 -9.51 -10.76
N GLU A 996 -12.49 -8.78 -10.27
CA GLU A 996 -11.07 -9.11 -10.26
C GLU A 996 -10.53 -8.91 -8.84
N ILE A 997 -9.80 -9.88 -8.31
CA ILE A 997 -9.10 -9.82 -7.02
C ILE A 997 -7.66 -10.20 -7.27
N ASN A 998 -6.73 -9.37 -6.83
CA ASN A 998 -5.29 -9.64 -6.86
C ASN A 998 -4.76 -9.48 -5.44
N ALA A 999 -3.86 -10.36 -5.01
CA ALA A 999 -3.13 -10.23 -3.75
C ALA A 999 -1.71 -10.76 -3.94
N ALA A 1000 -0.73 -10.08 -3.34
CA ALA A 1000 0.66 -10.51 -3.32
C ALA A 1000 1.27 -10.31 -1.93
N VAL A 1001 2.13 -11.24 -1.51
CA VAL A 1001 2.90 -11.16 -0.28
C VAL A 1001 4.34 -11.59 -0.56
N THR A 1002 5.29 -10.82 -0.05
CA THR A 1002 6.72 -11.08 -0.15
C THR A 1002 7.35 -11.11 1.23
N TYR A 1003 8.13 -12.16 1.49
CA TYR A 1003 9.00 -12.25 2.64
C TYR A 1003 10.46 -12.29 2.20
N GLN A 1004 11.31 -11.46 2.80
CA GLN A 1004 12.73 -11.38 2.50
C GLN A 1004 13.60 -11.29 3.77
N ASP A 1005 14.67 -12.08 3.81
CA ASP A 1005 15.67 -12.08 4.89
C ASP A 1005 17.04 -11.67 4.34
N VAL A 1006 17.22 -10.36 4.16
CA VAL A 1006 18.48 -9.74 3.72
C VAL A 1006 19.41 -9.57 4.91
N ARG A 1007 20.57 -10.25 4.91
CA ARG A 1007 21.52 -10.22 6.03
C ARG A 1007 22.94 -9.84 5.62
N ASN A 1008 23.60 -9.08 6.48
CA ASN A 1008 25.04 -8.86 6.42
C ASN A 1008 25.77 -10.18 6.74
N ARG A 1009 26.76 -10.56 5.92
CA ARG A 1009 27.58 -11.77 6.10
C ARG A 1009 29.08 -11.47 6.13
N GLN A 1010 29.46 -10.19 6.18
CA GLN A 1010 30.83 -9.73 6.40
C GLN A 1010 31.26 -10.06 7.84
N ARG A 1011 32.24 -10.95 8.00
CA ARG A 1011 32.78 -11.39 9.31
C ARG A 1011 33.81 -10.42 9.90
N TYR A 1012 34.52 -9.68 9.04
CA TYR A 1012 35.61 -8.78 9.42
C TYR A 1012 35.45 -7.43 8.72
N THR A 1013 35.76 -6.34 9.41
CA THR A 1013 35.79 -4.98 8.87
C THR A 1013 36.98 -4.80 7.92
N ALA A 1014 37.04 -3.68 7.19
CA ALA A 1014 38.18 -3.35 6.34
C ALA A 1014 39.52 -3.27 7.12
N SER A 1015 39.48 -2.95 8.42
CA SER A 1015 40.63 -2.96 9.33
C SER A 1015 40.96 -4.33 9.94
N GLY A 1016 40.28 -5.41 9.52
CA GLY A 1016 40.50 -6.78 10.02
C GLY A 1016 39.81 -7.11 11.35
N ALA A 1017 39.22 -6.14 12.05
CA ALA A 1017 38.49 -6.39 13.30
C ALA A 1017 37.20 -7.21 13.04
N LYS A 1018 36.77 -8.03 14.02
CA LYS A 1018 35.51 -8.79 13.92
C LYS A 1018 34.31 -7.84 13.78
N SER A 1019 33.41 -8.13 12.83
CA SER A 1019 32.22 -7.32 12.59
C SER A 1019 31.15 -7.57 13.67
N ILE A 1020 30.85 -6.53 14.45
CA ILE A 1020 29.79 -6.52 15.48
C ILE A 1020 28.35 -6.53 14.91
N VAL A 1021 28.22 -6.40 13.58
CA VAL A 1021 26.96 -6.47 12.82
C VAL A 1021 26.93 -7.68 11.87
N TYR A 1022 27.71 -8.72 12.16
CA TYR A 1022 27.67 -9.98 11.42
C TYR A 1022 26.34 -10.70 11.64
N ASN A 1023 25.71 -11.16 10.56
CA ASN A 1023 24.42 -11.88 10.53
C ASN A 1023 23.19 -11.05 10.92
N ASP A 1024 23.35 -9.75 11.17
CA ASP A 1024 22.27 -8.78 11.29
C ASP A 1024 21.44 -8.70 10.01
N ARG A 1025 20.14 -8.42 10.16
CA ARG A 1025 19.32 -7.95 9.03
C ARG A 1025 19.80 -6.58 8.59
N MET A 1026 19.79 -6.33 7.28
CA MET A 1026 20.20 -5.03 6.74
C MET A 1026 19.34 -3.89 7.29
N LYS A 1027 20.00 -2.81 7.71
CA LYS A 1027 19.36 -1.58 8.17
C LYS A 1027 18.54 -0.92 7.05
N ASN A 1028 17.46 -0.23 7.43
CA ASN A 1028 16.58 0.54 6.54
C ASN A 1028 15.97 -0.28 5.37
N LEU A 1029 15.68 -1.58 5.60
CA LEU A 1029 15.00 -2.46 4.64
C LEU A 1029 13.86 -3.27 5.33
N PRO A 1030 12.64 -3.31 4.75
CA PRO A 1030 11.55 -4.12 5.27
C PRO A 1030 11.81 -5.62 5.05
N SER A 1031 11.33 -6.45 5.98
CA SER A 1031 11.43 -7.92 5.91
C SER A 1031 10.19 -8.60 5.34
N MET A 1032 9.04 -7.91 5.35
CA MET A 1032 7.78 -8.41 4.85
C MET A 1032 6.97 -7.26 4.27
N MET A 1033 6.40 -7.48 3.09
CA MET A 1033 5.53 -6.53 2.39
C MET A 1033 4.40 -7.30 1.70
N GLY A 1034 3.29 -6.64 1.43
CA GLY A 1034 2.20 -7.22 0.68
C GLY A 1034 1.27 -6.15 0.13
N ASN A 1035 0.51 -6.52 -0.89
CA ASN A 1035 -0.47 -5.66 -1.51
C ASN A 1035 -1.72 -6.47 -1.89
N GLY A 1036 -2.83 -5.78 -2.10
CA GLY A 1036 -4.04 -6.39 -2.63
C GLY A 1036 -4.94 -5.37 -3.31
N GLU A 1037 -5.63 -5.77 -4.37
CA GLU A 1037 -6.65 -4.97 -5.07
C GLU A 1037 -7.89 -5.82 -5.29
N VAL A 1038 -9.05 -5.34 -4.84
CA VAL A 1038 -10.36 -5.83 -5.24
C VAL A 1038 -10.97 -4.82 -6.19
N ARG A 1039 -11.34 -5.28 -7.39
CA ARG A 1039 -11.88 -4.44 -8.46
C ARG A 1039 -13.22 -4.98 -8.95
N PHE A 1040 -14.20 -4.08 -9.00
CA PHE A 1040 -15.51 -4.31 -9.58
C PHE A 1040 -15.61 -3.58 -10.91
N LYS A 1041 -16.14 -4.24 -11.94
CA LYS A 1041 -16.45 -3.68 -13.25
C LYS A 1041 -17.94 -3.89 -13.53
N TYR A 1042 -18.62 -2.86 -13.98
CA TYR A 1042 -20.03 -2.90 -14.35
C TYR A 1042 -20.15 -2.41 -15.81
N PRO A 1043 -20.14 -3.35 -16.78
CA PRO A 1043 -20.21 -2.99 -18.19
C PRO A 1043 -21.60 -2.46 -18.59
N ALA A 1044 -21.63 -1.60 -19.61
CA ALA A 1044 -22.86 -0.94 -20.09
C ALA A 1044 -23.65 -0.24 -18.96
N ALA A 1045 -22.93 0.45 -18.08
CA ALA A 1045 -23.45 1.21 -16.97
C ALA A 1045 -24.38 2.33 -17.46
N PHE A 1046 -25.42 2.61 -16.68
CA PHE A 1046 -26.48 3.60 -16.96
C PHE A 1046 -27.23 3.42 -18.29
N GLY A 1047 -27.07 2.27 -18.98
CA GLY A 1047 -27.83 1.92 -20.18
C GLY A 1047 -27.26 2.43 -21.50
N GLY A 1048 -26.03 2.96 -21.51
CA GLY A 1048 -25.24 3.24 -22.72
C GLY A 1048 -24.09 2.26 -22.92
N GLU A 1049 -23.22 2.53 -23.91
CA GLU A 1049 -22.01 1.74 -24.19
C GLU A 1049 -20.83 2.05 -23.25
N GLY A 1050 -21.10 2.61 -22.06
CA GLY A 1050 -20.06 3.04 -21.12
C GLY A 1050 -19.80 2.03 -20.01
N ASP A 1051 -18.54 1.84 -19.64
CA ASP A 1051 -18.14 0.91 -18.59
C ASP A 1051 -17.78 1.66 -17.30
N LEU A 1052 -18.37 1.26 -16.16
CA LEU A 1052 -18.00 1.76 -14.84
C LEU A 1052 -17.07 0.78 -14.14
N SER A 1053 -15.99 1.25 -13.54
CA SER A 1053 -15.12 0.43 -12.70
C SER A 1053 -14.78 1.13 -11.38
N PHE A 1054 -14.68 0.32 -10.33
CA PHE A 1054 -14.33 0.74 -8.97
C PHE A 1054 -13.26 -0.21 -8.41
N TYR A 1055 -12.28 0.31 -7.68
CA TYR A 1055 -11.31 -0.52 -6.96
C TYR A 1055 -11.09 -0.06 -5.52
N LEU A 1056 -10.76 -1.02 -4.67
CA LEU A 1056 -10.20 -0.84 -3.35
C LEU A 1056 -8.85 -1.59 -3.32
N GLY A 1057 -7.78 -0.82 -3.17
CA GLY A 1057 -6.41 -1.31 -3.05
C GLY A 1057 -5.87 -1.14 -1.62
N THR A 1058 -4.92 -1.97 -1.24
CA THR A 1058 -4.22 -1.85 0.05
C THR A 1058 -2.75 -2.26 -0.06
N ASP A 1059 -1.89 -1.54 0.66
CA ASP A 1059 -0.46 -1.75 0.73
C ASP A 1059 -0.04 -1.98 2.20
N TYR A 1060 0.76 -3.01 2.46
CA TYR A 1060 1.27 -3.38 3.77
C TYR A 1060 2.80 -3.44 3.77
N VAL A 1061 3.43 -2.78 4.74
CA VAL A 1061 4.89 -2.86 4.99
C VAL A 1061 5.13 -3.07 6.47
N LYS A 1062 5.79 -4.18 6.83
CA LYS A 1062 6.19 -4.45 8.22
C LYS A 1062 7.32 -3.51 8.64
N GLY A 1063 7.20 -2.92 9.83
CA GLY A 1063 8.19 -1.98 10.38
C GLY A 1063 9.62 -2.54 10.48
N PHE A 1064 10.60 -1.66 10.40
CA PHE A 1064 12.03 -2.00 10.31
C PHE A 1064 12.95 -0.91 10.90
N PHE A 1065 14.16 -1.27 11.29
CA PHE A 1065 15.11 -0.36 11.95
C PHE A 1065 15.81 0.59 10.97
N LEU A 1066 16.10 1.83 11.39
CA LEU A 1066 16.91 2.77 10.61
C LEU A 1066 18.41 2.43 10.66
N SER A 1067 18.87 1.94 11.82
CA SER A 1067 20.24 1.50 12.09
C SER A 1067 20.35 -0.03 12.16
N TRP A 1068 21.57 -0.54 12.35
CA TRP A 1068 21.84 -1.97 12.47
C TRP A 1068 21.08 -2.59 13.67
N PRO A 1069 20.36 -3.72 13.51
CA PRO A 1069 19.60 -4.38 14.58
C PRO A 1069 20.37 -4.67 15.88
N SER A 1070 21.68 -4.94 15.86
CA SER A 1070 22.49 -5.16 17.06
C SER A 1070 22.96 -3.88 17.77
N LEU A 1071 22.94 -2.71 17.10
CA LEU A 1071 23.59 -1.48 17.61
C LEU A 1071 22.63 -0.43 18.16
N GLY A 1072 23.02 0.23 19.25
CA GLY A 1072 22.23 1.25 19.93
C GLY A 1072 21.21 0.67 20.92
N ASP A 1073 20.75 1.51 21.84
CA ASP A 1073 19.84 1.14 22.92
C ASP A 1073 18.49 0.60 22.37
N PRO A 1074 18.06 -0.61 22.75
CA PRO A 1074 16.78 -1.19 22.33
C PRO A 1074 15.55 -0.33 22.64
N SER A 1075 15.58 0.47 23.72
CA SER A 1075 14.45 1.30 24.19
C SER A 1075 14.23 2.56 23.35
N THR A 1076 15.31 3.16 22.82
CA THR A 1076 15.28 4.40 22.02
C THR A 1076 15.55 4.16 20.53
N LYS A 1077 15.60 2.89 20.10
CA LYS A 1077 16.02 2.49 18.76
C LYS A 1077 15.10 3.03 17.67
N LYS A 1078 15.64 3.91 16.82
CA LYS A 1078 14.91 4.51 15.69
C LYS A 1078 14.40 3.44 14.72
N ARG A 1079 13.08 3.32 14.60
CA ARG A 1079 12.36 2.41 13.68
C ARG A 1079 11.45 3.18 12.73
N ILE A 1080 11.27 2.67 11.51
CA ILE A 1080 10.12 3.00 10.66
C ILE A 1080 8.97 2.10 11.13
N PRO A 1081 7.79 2.66 11.46
CA PRO A 1081 6.66 1.88 11.96
C PRO A 1081 6.08 0.96 10.87
N THR A 1082 5.28 -0.01 11.31
CA THR A 1082 4.44 -0.83 10.41
C THR A 1082 3.39 0.06 9.75
N GLN A 1083 3.18 -0.11 8.45
CA GLN A 1083 2.32 0.74 7.64
C GLN A 1083 1.29 -0.10 6.90
N PHE A 1084 0.03 0.33 6.95
CA PHE A 1084 -1.08 -0.29 6.25
C PHE A 1084 -1.94 0.81 5.63
N VAL A 1085 -1.82 0.98 4.31
CA VAL A 1085 -2.38 2.10 3.55
C VAL A 1085 -3.48 1.57 2.62
N GLN A 1086 -4.57 2.33 2.48
CA GLN A 1086 -5.69 1.99 1.60
C GLN A 1086 -5.85 3.07 0.54
N ASN A 1087 -6.09 2.62 -0.68
CA ASN A 1087 -6.26 3.45 -1.87
C ASN A 1087 -7.57 3.04 -2.55
N THR A 1088 -8.25 3.96 -3.22
CA THR A 1088 -9.48 3.65 -3.95
C THR A 1088 -9.62 4.54 -5.17
N GLY A 1089 -10.33 4.06 -6.18
CA GLY A 1089 -10.66 4.88 -7.33
C GLY A 1089 -11.87 4.38 -8.08
N LEU A 1090 -12.48 5.33 -8.80
CA LEU A 1090 -13.63 5.16 -9.67
C LEU A 1090 -13.19 5.58 -11.08
N THR A 1091 -13.62 4.87 -12.11
CA THR A 1091 -13.37 5.25 -13.50
C THR A 1091 -14.60 4.94 -14.32
N TYR A 1092 -15.04 5.91 -15.11
CA TYR A 1092 -16.10 5.75 -16.10
C TYR A 1092 -15.53 5.98 -17.50
N SER A 1093 -15.80 5.03 -18.39
CA SER A 1093 -15.37 5.04 -19.77
C SER A 1093 -16.56 5.30 -20.69
N PHE A 1094 -16.47 6.32 -21.53
CA PHE A 1094 -17.44 6.71 -22.54
C PHE A 1094 -16.96 6.27 -23.93
N LEU A 1095 -17.87 6.29 -24.92
CA LEU A 1095 -17.55 6.16 -26.36
C LEU A 1095 -16.62 4.96 -26.64
N GLN A 1096 -17.04 3.75 -26.24
CA GLN A 1096 -16.26 2.51 -26.45
C GLN A 1096 -14.82 2.57 -25.90
N ASN A 1097 -14.64 3.27 -24.75
CA ASN A 1097 -13.37 3.55 -24.06
C ASN A 1097 -12.47 4.63 -24.70
N SER A 1098 -12.92 5.34 -25.73
CA SER A 1098 -12.18 6.48 -26.29
C SER A 1098 -12.11 7.69 -25.37
N LEU A 1099 -13.03 7.86 -24.43
CA LEU A 1099 -12.94 8.92 -23.40
C LEU A 1099 -13.08 8.31 -22.01
N ASN A 1100 -12.14 8.59 -21.11
CA ASN A 1100 -12.10 8.03 -19.76
C ASN A 1100 -12.02 9.16 -18.74
N VAL A 1101 -12.83 9.08 -17.68
CA VAL A 1101 -12.78 9.99 -16.53
C VAL A 1101 -12.55 9.16 -15.27
N SER A 1102 -11.45 9.43 -14.56
CA SER A 1102 -11.08 8.74 -13.32
C SER A 1102 -11.04 9.69 -12.13
N LEU A 1103 -11.56 9.24 -11.00
CA LEU A 1103 -11.35 9.84 -9.68
C LEU A 1103 -10.53 8.86 -8.83
N GLU A 1104 -9.43 9.29 -8.25
CA GLU A 1104 -8.57 8.48 -7.40
C GLU A 1104 -8.34 9.16 -6.04
N CYS A 1105 -8.39 8.37 -4.96
CA CYS A 1105 -7.97 8.75 -3.62
C CYS A 1105 -6.90 7.76 -3.12
N ARG A 1106 -5.68 8.24 -2.91
CA ARG A 1106 -4.58 7.49 -2.30
C ARG A 1106 -4.41 7.89 -0.85
N ASN A 1107 -4.01 6.94 -0.02
CA ASN A 1107 -3.92 7.12 1.43
C ASN A 1107 -5.24 7.69 2.00
N LEU A 1108 -6.32 6.93 1.81
CA LEU A 1108 -7.71 7.32 2.10
C LEU A 1108 -7.90 7.91 3.51
N PHE A 1109 -7.18 7.36 4.49
CA PHE A 1109 -7.25 7.75 5.90
C PHE A 1109 -6.16 8.76 6.33
N ASP A 1110 -5.43 9.37 5.40
CA ASP A 1110 -4.37 10.37 5.66
C ASP A 1110 -3.33 9.89 6.70
N ARG A 1111 -2.96 8.61 6.63
CA ARG A 1111 -1.94 8.00 7.49
C ARG A 1111 -0.59 8.66 7.24
N GLN A 1112 0.24 8.67 8.27
CA GLN A 1112 1.66 9.01 8.11
C GLN A 1112 2.41 7.82 7.50
N VAL A 1113 3.12 8.05 6.39
CA VAL A 1113 3.79 7.00 5.60
C VAL A 1113 5.24 7.40 5.34
N TYR A 1114 6.16 6.46 5.50
CA TYR A 1114 7.62 6.64 5.43
C TYR A 1114 8.26 5.45 4.70
N ASP A 1115 9.12 5.72 3.70
CA ASP A 1115 9.80 4.64 2.96
C ASP A 1115 11.26 4.41 3.36
N ASN A 1116 11.97 5.45 3.77
CA ASN A 1116 13.37 5.36 4.19
C ASN A 1116 13.76 6.54 5.11
N TYR A 1117 14.57 6.26 6.12
CA TYR A 1117 15.14 7.27 7.05
C TYR A 1117 14.14 8.28 7.66
N LEU A 1118 12.87 7.86 7.83
CA LEU A 1118 11.76 8.72 8.27
C LEU A 1118 11.49 9.94 7.37
N LEU A 1119 11.88 9.89 6.09
CA LEU A 1119 11.39 10.83 5.08
C LEU A 1119 9.89 10.59 4.85
N GLN A 1120 9.09 11.62 5.14
CA GLN A 1120 7.64 11.54 5.08
C GLN A 1120 7.11 11.74 3.65
N LYS A 1121 6.34 10.76 3.19
CA LYS A 1121 5.65 10.76 1.90
C LYS A 1121 4.45 11.72 1.92
N PRO A 1122 3.91 12.12 0.76
CA PRO A 1122 2.64 12.84 0.70
C PRO A 1122 1.53 12.12 1.47
N GLY A 1123 0.66 12.90 2.12
CA GLY A 1123 -0.53 12.39 2.83
C GLY A 1123 -1.63 11.92 1.88
N ARG A 1124 -2.89 12.14 2.24
CA ARG A 1124 -4.03 11.85 1.36
C ARG A 1124 -3.93 12.64 0.06
N PHE A 1125 -3.88 11.93 -1.06
CA PHE A 1125 -3.79 12.50 -2.40
C PHE A 1125 -5.06 12.19 -3.18
N LEU A 1126 -5.79 13.24 -3.59
CA LEU A 1126 -6.95 13.17 -4.46
C LEU A 1126 -6.54 13.57 -5.87
N SER A 1127 -7.08 12.92 -6.90
CA SER A 1127 -6.93 13.38 -8.28
C SER A 1127 -8.13 13.07 -9.16
N LEU A 1128 -8.35 13.96 -10.13
CA LEU A 1128 -9.17 13.77 -11.31
C LEU A 1128 -8.23 13.53 -12.51
N ASN A 1129 -8.58 12.61 -13.40
CA ASN A 1129 -7.88 12.36 -14.66
C ASN A 1129 -8.90 12.26 -15.79
N ILE A 1130 -8.60 12.90 -16.92
CA ILE A 1130 -9.38 12.83 -18.16
C ILE A 1130 -8.42 12.35 -19.25
N ARG A 1131 -8.76 11.26 -19.94
CA ARG A 1131 -7.98 10.69 -21.04
C ARG A 1131 -8.85 10.49 -22.28
N CYS A 1132 -8.42 11.06 -23.40
CA CYS A 1132 -8.98 10.86 -24.73
C CYS A 1132 -8.02 9.98 -25.55
N PHE A 1133 -8.51 8.89 -26.12
CA PHE A 1133 -7.77 7.96 -26.96
C PHE A 1133 -8.52 7.72 -28.26
N LEU A 1134 -7.92 8.20 -29.35
CA LEU A 1134 -8.41 8.08 -30.70
C LEU A 1134 -7.48 7.15 -31.46
N HIS A 1135 -8.04 6.19 -32.19
CA HIS A 1135 -7.29 5.37 -33.13
C HIS A 1135 -8.17 5.00 -34.31
N ASN A 1136 -7.56 4.79 -35.47
CA ASN A 1136 -8.24 4.10 -36.55
C ASN A 1136 -8.15 2.59 -36.30
N GLN A 1137 -9.19 1.85 -36.70
CA GLN A 1137 -9.12 0.39 -36.87
C GLN A 1137 -8.62 0.06 -38.27
#